data_AF-A0A1Y1JMH0-F1
#
_entry.id   AF-A0A1Y1JMH0-F1
#
_cell.length_a   1.000
_cell.length_b   1.000
_cell.length_c   1.000
_cell.angle_alpha   90.00
_cell.angle_beta   90.00
_cell.angle_gamma   90.00
#
_symmetry.space_group_name_H-M   'P 1'
#
loop_
_entity.id
_entity.type
_entity.pdbx_description
1 polymer ?
#
loop_
_entity_poly.entity_id
_entity_poly.type
_entity_poly.pdbx_seq_one_letter_code
_entity_poly.pdbx_strand_id
1 'polypeptide(L)'
;MNNNMNLKLSKRSGENDENALIDENRKNINYRNREVNSNYYKNKNLNEKLKSKQAVVKGSEIKTHLSSKKPPLINHTNVQNSLNNENENVKRDFKKATVNDIATNDGRTNESEKMEQRKKEIKELANLCLEKNLSVNRENIQIVRKLKEKRMLEEQIIKNDNIKNIHEKRKILEEIEYHEWADREKRIKELQEKKMKLLKKVMVQRDKEKAEKIFYEVERIVQNRDKNKDIIMENFEKEKARDMRNLFVERKNNLKTIFNEKNDVVDHMIDHTSNYNLELERNGMVPNKINEMSSNKIDNLLNLNDLNNLNITYNKSPNYTQEEKKYNKVSKYEKKKNKQIIDTFYRYLNKEEKVFSQGEYLLGESIKTQKKTQCMKISFPSINVKSNEQDIFEKNILYLQNLLRGKAIKMLMNDGKESYSDLIEELKAYEKINQISAKEKDLFEKENFEKIKFDSYLENVQGRYISELLDSLSNELEKYEEERKIAVFVKYAERERRLKECKEKGKRQAEFLLREKEDFIFNEIMGLNNQTVDSYLEDILSKAINEASKEEALIRTKKKAEQLNEIYNLLDNSNDENNKIIVKDLVGNFIIPYVDKQRGLEFDLLEQKKNNYVSNFATQHIFSKINEAF
;
A
#
# COMPACT_ATOMS: atom_id res chain seq x y z
N MET A 1 -52.27 -26.41 21.23
CA MET A 1 -51.57 -25.29 20.56
C MET A 1 -50.08 -25.55 20.66
N ASN A 2 -49.55 -26.38 19.77
CA ASN A 2 -48.13 -26.66 19.60
C ASN A 2 -47.94 -27.12 18.16
N ASN A 3 -46.78 -26.81 17.59
CA ASN A 3 -46.34 -27.09 16.21
C ASN A 3 -46.52 -25.92 15.23
N ASN A 4 -45.64 -24.92 15.31
CA ASN A 4 -45.17 -24.16 14.14
C ASN A 4 -43.99 -23.21 14.44
N MET A 5 -42.96 -23.68 15.16
CA MET A 5 -41.74 -22.87 15.38
C MET A 5 -40.40 -23.58 15.16
N ASN A 6 -40.38 -24.79 14.59
CA ASN A 6 -39.12 -25.56 14.39
C ASN A 6 -38.56 -25.61 12.96
N LEU A 7 -39.05 -24.79 12.02
CA LEU A 7 -38.62 -24.86 10.60
C LEU A 7 -37.71 -23.72 10.11
N LYS A 8 -37.22 -22.84 10.99
CA LYS A 8 -36.35 -21.70 10.57
C LYS A 8 -34.90 -21.74 11.08
N LEU A 9 -34.49 -22.78 11.81
CA LEU A 9 -33.13 -22.88 12.35
C LEU A 9 -32.16 -23.76 11.56
N SER A 10 -32.59 -24.49 10.52
CA SER A 10 -31.69 -25.38 9.75
C SER A 10 -31.01 -24.74 8.53
N LYS A 11 -31.26 -23.46 8.21
CA LYS A 11 -30.64 -22.78 7.05
C LYS A 11 -29.42 -21.91 7.38
N ARG A 12 -29.04 -21.78 8.65
CA ARG A 12 -27.90 -20.95 9.10
C ARG A 12 -26.62 -21.72 9.41
N SER A 13 -26.65 -23.04 9.34
CA SER A 13 -25.47 -23.88 9.54
C SER A 13 -24.67 -24.14 8.25
N GLY A 14 -25.23 -23.89 7.06
CA GLY A 14 -24.53 -24.12 5.78
C GLY A 14 -23.53 -23.02 5.38
N GLU A 15 -23.75 -21.76 5.80
CA GLU A 15 -22.88 -20.63 5.42
C GLU A 15 -21.56 -20.59 6.20
N ASN A 16 -21.48 -21.26 7.36
CA ASN A 16 -20.24 -21.32 8.14
C ASN A 16 -19.26 -22.38 7.60
N ASP A 17 -19.79 -23.47 7.03
CA ASP A 17 -18.96 -24.52 6.44
C ASP A 17 -18.38 -24.07 5.09
N GLU A 18 -19.13 -23.30 4.28
CA GLU A 18 -18.62 -22.71 3.04
C GLU A 18 -17.49 -21.68 3.29
N ASN A 19 -17.60 -20.88 4.36
CA ASN A 19 -16.55 -19.92 4.72
C ASN A 19 -15.30 -20.59 5.31
N ALA A 20 -15.45 -21.72 6.02
CA ALA A 20 -14.32 -22.54 6.47
C ALA A 20 -13.58 -23.22 5.29
N LEU A 21 -14.32 -23.71 4.29
CA LEU A 21 -13.76 -24.27 3.04
C LEU A 21 -13.06 -23.22 2.17
N ILE A 22 -13.50 -21.95 2.19
CA ILE A 22 -12.85 -20.85 1.48
C ILE A 22 -11.53 -20.46 2.16
N ASP A 23 -11.46 -20.50 3.49
CA ASP A 23 -10.23 -20.21 4.24
C ASP A 23 -9.20 -21.36 4.18
N GLU A 24 -9.65 -22.61 4.09
CA GLU A 24 -8.75 -23.74 3.79
C GLU A 24 -8.22 -23.70 2.36
N ASN A 25 -9.03 -23.30 1.37
CA ASN A 25 -8.58 -23.09 0.01
C ASN A 25 -7.59 -21.91 -0.12
N ARG A 26 -7.76 -20.84 0.66
CA ARG A 26 -6.78 -19.73 0.71
C ARG A 26 -5.45 -20.14 1.35
N LYS A 27 -5.46 -21.03 2.33
CA LYS A 27 -4.23 -21.59 2.92
C LYS A 27 -3.55 -22.58 1.98
N ASN A 28 -4.30 -23.37 1.21
CA ASN A 28 -3.74 -24.32 0.22
C ASN A 28 -3.15 -23.65 -1.03
N ILE A 29 -3.62 -22.45 -1.42
CA ILE A 29 -3.03 -21.68 -2.54
C ILE A 29 -1.61 -21.18 -2.19
N ASN A 30 -1.34 -20.88 -0.92
CA ASN A 30 -0.01 -20.45 -0.48
C ASN A 30 1.01 -21.60 -0.34
N TYR A 31 0.54 -22.85 -0.20
CA TYR A 31 1.42 -24.02 -0.22
C TYR A 31 1.74 -24.48 -1.65
N ARG A 32 0.76 -24.45 -2.59
CA ARG A 32 1.03 -24.75 -4.01
C ARG A 32 2.01 -23.78 -4.67
N ASN A 33 2.01 -22.51 -4.28
CA ASN A 33 2.93 -21.51 -4.85
C ASN A 33 4.38 -21.60 -4.31
N ARG A 34 4.63 -22.34 -3.21
CA ARG A 34 5.99 -22.59 -2.73
C ARG A 34 6.67 -23.77 -3.42
N GLU A 35 5.90 -24.77 -3.87
CA GLU A 35 6.44 -25.93 -4.60
C GLU A 35 6.65 -25.66 -6.12
N VAL A 36 6.03 -24.63 -6.69
CA VAL A 36 6.22 -24.28 -8.11
C VAL A 36 7.58 -23.57 -8.36
N ASN A 37 8.17 -22.94 -7.34
CA ASN A 37 9.47 -22.26 -7.47
C ASN A 37 10.69 -23.19 -7.39
N SER A 38 10.53 -24.46 -6.99
CA SER A 38 11.64 -25.42 -6.96
C SER A 38 11.83 -26.22 -8.26
N ASN A 39 10.86 -26.16 -9.18
CA ASN A 39 10.91 -26.88 -10.46
C ASN A 39 11.40 -26.06 -11.67
N TYR A 40 11.76 -24.78 -11.48
CA TYR A 40 12.27 -23.94 -12.58
C TYR A 40 13.74 -24.17 -12.95
N TYR A 41 14.48 -24.97 -12.17
CA TYR A 41 15.84 -25.42 -12.51
C TYR A 41 15.92 -26.94 -12.66
N LYS A 42 15.18 -27.49 -13.62
CA LYS A 42 15.47 -28.78 -14.26
C LYS A 42 14.46 -29.02 -15.38
N ASN A 43 14.80 -28.61 -16.60
CA ASN A 43 14.51 -29.37 -17.82
C ASN A 43 15.22 -28.72 -19.02
N LYS A 44 16.34 -29.35 -19.41
CA LYS A 44 16.83 -29.35 -20.79
C LYS A 44 15.73 -29.96 -21.67
N ASN A 45 15.56 -29.43 -22.88
CA ASN A 45 14.73 -29.89 -24.00
C ASN A 45 13.49 -29.02 -24.23
N LEU A 46 13.63 -27.93 -25.00
CA LEU A 46 12.56 -27.32 -25.79
C LEU A 46 13.16 -26.40 -26.87
N ASN A 47 14.08 -26.94 -27.68
CA ASN A 47 14.57 -26.31 -28.91
C ASN A 47 13.98 -27.08 -30.11
N GLU A 48 12.69 -26.90 -30.43
CA GLU A 48 12.15 -27.47 -31.68
C GLU A 48 10.87 -26.83 -32.26
N LYS A 49 10.30 -25.76 -31.67
CA LYS A 49 9.01 -25.19 -32.16
C LYS A 49 9.05 -23.72 -32.62
N LEU A 50 10.21 -23.22 -33.07
CA LEU A 50 10.33 -21.86 -33.62
C LEU A 50 10.74 -21.80 -35.11
N LYS A 51 10.51 -22.87 -35.90
CA LYS A 51 10.79 -22.88 -37.35
C LYS A 51 9.56 -22.81 -38.27
N SER A 52 8.34 -22.67 -37.77
CA SER A 52 7.14 -22.61 -38.61
C SER A 52 6.34 -21.33 -38.37
N LYS A 53 6.89 -20.18 -38.76
CA LYS A 53 6.15 -18.92 -39.00
C LYS A 53 7.05 -17.83 -39.61
N GLN A 54 7.79 -18.22 -40.65
CA GLN A 54 8.42 -17.28 -41.60
C GLN A 54 8.07 -17.75 -43.01
N ALA A 55 6.83 -17.49 -43.42
CA ALA A 55 6.43 -17.50 -44.82
C ALA A 55 5.12 -16.72 -44.93
N VAL A 56 4.99 -15.96 -46.02
CA VAL A 56 3.85 -15.11 -46.38
C VAL A 56 3.84 -13.75 -45.68
N VAL A 57 4.71 -12.83 -46.13
CA VAL A 57 4.30 -11.58 -46.79
C VAL A 57 5.48 -11.09 -47.66
N LYS A 58 5.35 -11.22 -48.98
CA LYS A 58 6.11 -10.47 -49.99
C LYS A 58 5.20 -10.17 -51.18
N GLY A 59 5.26 -8.91 -51.64
CA GLY A 59 4.60 -8.37 -52.83
C GLY A 59 3.43 -7.45 -52.45
N SER A 60 3.38 -6.17 -52.80
CA SER A 60 4.21 -5.38 -53.71
C SER A 60 3.85 -3.88 -53.60
N GLU A 61 4.88 -3.03 -53.51
CA GLU A 61 5.13 -1.73 -54.18
C GLU A 61 3.91 -0.85 -54.55
N ILE A 62 3.86 0.47 -54.30
CA ILE A 62 4.54 1.50 -55.10
C ILE A 62 4.49 2.88 -54.41
N LYS A 63 5.67 3.51 -54.35
CA LYS A 63 6.07 4.94 -54.48
C LYS A 63 5.28 6.10 -53.83
N THR A 64 6.06 6.80 -53.02
CA THR A 64 6.06 8.21 -52.60
C THR A 64 5.70 9.25 -53.67
N HIS A 65 4.87 10.23 -53.29
CA HIS A 65 5.06 11.64 -53.66
C HIS A 65 4.68 12.55 -52.48
N LEU A 66 5.64 13.39 -52.09
CA LEU A 66 5.47 14.55 -51.20
C LEU A 66 4.61 15.61 -51.89
N SER A 67 3.64 16.19 -51.19
CA SER A 67 3.42 17.64 -51.23
C SER A 67 2.62 18.13 -50.02
N SER A 68 3.24 19.08 -49.33
CA SER A 68 2.71 20.05 -48.36
C SER A 68 1.21 20.38 -48.42
N LYS A 69 0.55 20.36 -47.25
CA LYS A 69 -0.40 21.39 -46.82
C LYS A 69 -0.57 21.35 -45.29
N LYS A 70 -0.25 22.47 -44.65
CA LYS A 70 -0.41 22.75 -43.20
C LYS A 70 -1.89 22.68 -42.77
N PRO A 71 -2.21 22.27 -41.54
CA PRO A 71 -3.36 22.78 -40.82
C PRO A 71 -2.93 23.88 -39.83
N PRO A 72 -3.76 24.92 -39.58
CA PRO A 72 -3.46 25.94 -38.59
C PRO A 72 -3.85 25.49 -37.18
N LEU A 73 -3.09 26.02 -36.22
CA LEU A 73 -3.36 25.97 -34.78
C LEU A 73 -4.73 26.58 -34.45
N ILE A 74 -5.42 25.97 -33.49
CA ILE A 74 -6.46 26.63 -32.68
C ILE A 74 -6.02 26.57 -31.23
N ASN A 75 -5.92 27.76 -30.64
CA ASN A 75 -5.54 28.02 -29.27
C ASN A 75 -6.59 27.49 -28.30
N HIS A 76 -6.09 26.92 -27.21
CA HIS A 76 -6.82 26.73 -25.96
C HIS A 76 -7.04 28.09 -25.29
N THR A 77 -8.29 28.42 -24.95
CA THR A 77 -8.61 29.11 -23.70
C THR A 77 -10.06 28.85 -23.30
N ASN A 78 -10.22 28.57 -22.00
CA ASN A 78 -11.38 28.80 -21.16
C ASN A 78 -12.48 27.72 -21.11
N VAL A 79 -12.20 26.74 -20.26
CA VAL A 79 -13.18 26.08 -19.40
C VAL A 79 -13.60 27.08 -18.33
N GLN A 80 -14.86 27.52 -18.35
CA GLN A 80 -15.67 27.78 -17.16
C GLN A 80 -17.14 27.93 -17.59
N ASN A 81 -18.03 27.40 -16.75
CA ASN A 81 -19.50 27.48 -16.79
C ASN A 81 -20.24 26.39 -17.60
N SER A 82 -20.19 25.16 -17.08
CA SER A 82 -21.17 24.11 -17.38
C SER A 82 -22.17 23.95 -16.23
N LEU A 83 -23.09 24.90 -16.09
CA LEU A 83 -24.38 24.69 -15.41
C LEU A 83 -25.42 25.50 -16.19
N ASN A 84 -26.53 24.84 -16.51
CA ASN A 84 -27.66 25.29 -17.33
C ASN A 84 -27.54 25.00 -18.82
N ASN A 85 -28.04 23.82 -19.23
CA ASN A 85 -28.90 23.64 -20.42
C ASN A 85 -29.23 22.15 -20.62
N GLU A 86 -30.18 21.64 -19.83
CA GLU A 86 -30.99 20.48 -20.23
C GLU A 86 -32.46 20.87 -20.03
N ASN A 87 -33.07 21.56 -21.00
CA ASN A 87 -34.53 21.69 -21.09
C ASN A 87 -35.02 22.22 -22.46
N GLU A 88 -34.45 21.78 -23.58
CA GLU A 88 -35.10 21.98 -24.89
C GLU A 88 -34.84 20.77 -25.78
N ASN A 89 -35.65 19.71 -25.62
CA ASN A 89 -35.82 18.67 -26.64
C ASN A 89 -36.97 17.73 -26.26
N VAL A 90 -38.22 18.19 -26.41
CA VAL A 90 -39.33 17.32 -26.81
C VAL A 90 -40.38 18.20 -27.50
N LYS A 91 -40.46 18.13 -28.83
CA LYS A 91 -41.67 18.22 -29.67
C LYS A 91 -41.28 18.50 -31.12
N ARG A 92 -40.95 17.44 -31.85
CA ARG A 92 -41.27 17.36 -33.28
C ARG A 92 -41.76 15.95 -33.50
N ASP A 93 -43.05 15.86 -33.79
CA ASP A 93 -43.69 14.82 -34.60
C ASP A 93 -45.18 15.09 -34.54
N PHE A 94 -45.76 15.67 -35.60
CA PHE A 94 -47.10 15.35 -36.10
C PHE A 94 -47.29 15.97 -37.51
N LYS A 95 -47.19 15.07 -38.50
CA LYS A 95 -47.88 14.93 -39.80
C LYS A 95 -48.20 16.15 -40.69
N LYS A 96 -47.70 16.03 -41.93
CA LYS A 96 -48.28 16.49 -43.21
C LYS A 96 -49.75 16.03 -43.37
N ALA A 97 -50.61 16.95 -43.81
CA ALA A 97 -51.74 16.68 -44.69
C ALA A 97 -52.08 17.96 -45.48
N THR A 98 -52.57 17.77 -46.69
CA THR A 98 -52.67 18.69 -47.83
C THR A 98 -54.04 19.39 -47.96
N VAL A 99 -54.06 20.39 -48.84
CA VAL A 99 -55.19 20.96 -49.63
C VAL A 99 -55.93 22.17 -49.07
N ASN A 100 -56.05 23.15 -49.97
CA ASN A 100 -56.87 24.37 -50.04
C ASN A 100 -58.18 24.36 -49.25
N ASP A 101 -58.54 25.52 -48.66
CA ASP A 101 -59.68 26.31 -49.13
C ASP A 101 -59.78 27.68 -48.42
N ILE A 102 -60.47 28.56 -49.13
CA ILE A 102 -60.74 29.98 -48.85
C ILE A 102 -61.78 30.14 -47.74
N ALA A 103 -61.71 31.27 -47.03
CA ALA A 103 -62.75 31.90 -46.18
C ALA A 103 -63.07 31.30 -44.79
N THR A 104 -62.66 32.01 -43.74
CA THR A 104 -63.54 32.81 -42.84
C THR A 104 -62.70 33.35 -41.68
N ASN A 105 -62.84 34.65 -41.39
CA ASN A 105 -61.96 35.43 -40.51
C ASN A 105 -62.50 35.54 -39.06
N ASP A 106 -63.32 34.59 -38.60
CA ASP A 106 -64.03 34.65 -37.31
C ASP A 106 -63.32 33.88 -36.16
N GLY A 107 -62.11 33.37 -36.40
CA GLY A 107 -61.37 32.54 -35.42
C GLY A 107 -60.38 33.27 -34.51
N ARG A 108 -59.82 34.41 -34.92
CA ARG A 108 -58.65 35.03 -34.25
C ARG A 108 -58.99 35.87 -33.02
N THR A 109 -60.17 36.48 -32.95
CA THR A 109 -60.64 37.23 -31.77
C THR A 109 -60.89 36.30 -30.58
N ASN A 110 -61.41 35.10 -30.85
CA ASN A 110 -61.72 34.08 -29.85
C ASN A 110 -60.49 33.49 -29.13
N GLU A 111 -59.29 33.48 -29.73
CA GLU A 111 -58.07 32.92 -29.10
C GLU A 111 -57.40 33.90 -28.13
N SER A 112 -57.38 35.20 -28.45
CA SER A 112 -56.85 36.24 -27.58
C SER A 112 -57.68 36.36 -26.29
N GLU A 113 -59.01 36.33 -26.43
CA GLU A 113 -59.95 36.35 -25.30
C GLU A 113 -59.82 35.12 -24.41
N LYS A 114 -59.68 33.91 -24.98
CA LYS A 114 -59.44 32.66 -24.23
C LYS A 114 -58.13 32.69 -23.46
N MET A 115 -57.08 33.32 -23.99
CA MET A 115 -55.79 33.44 -23.31
C MET A 115 -55.84 34.43 -22.14
N GLU A 116 -56.61 35.51 -22.30
CA GLU A 116 -56.84 36.48 -21.23
C GLU A 116 -57.70 35.89 -20.10
N GLN A 117 -58.72 35.09 -20.45
CA GLN A 117 -59.52 34.31 -19.50
C GLN A 117 -58.65 33.31 -18.72
N ARG A 118 -57.77 32.56 -19.39
CA ARG A 118 -56.83 31.63 -18.72
C ARG A 118 -55.88 32.33 -17.76
N LYS A 119 -55.42 33.53 -18.09
CA LYS A 119 -54.54 34.32 -17.20
C LYS A 119 -55.30 34.80 -15.96
N LYS A 120 -56.55 35.24 -16.13
CA LYS A 120 -57.44 35.62 -15.02
C LYS A 120 -57.73 34.41 -14.12
N GLU A 121 -58.04 33.25 -14.69
CA GLU A 121 -58.23 31.98 -13.96
C GLU A 121 -56.98 31.54 -13.18
N ILE A 122 -55.78 31.64 -13.76
CA ILE A 122 -54.54 31.28 -13.05
C ILE A 122 -54.29 32.22 -11.86
N LYS A 123 -54.60 33.52 -12.02
CA LYS A 123 -54.49 34.50 -10.94
C LYS A 123 -55.47 34.19 -9.81
N GLU A 124 -56.71 33.83 -10.13
CA GLU A 124 -57.71 33.37 -9.16
C GLU A 124 -57.26 32.09 -8.44
N LEU A 125 -56.73 31.11 -9.17
CA LEU A 125 -56.25 29.85 -8.60
C LEU A 125 -55.01 30.05 -7.72
N ALA A 126 -54.13 30.98 -8.08
CA ALA A 126 -52.97 31.36 -7.26
C ALA A 126 -53.41 32.04 -5.95
N ASN A 127 -54.41 32.93 -6.01
CA ASN A 127 -55.00 33.54 -4.82
C ASN A 127 -55.65 32.48 -3.90
N LEU A 128 -56.39 31.52 -4.47
CA LEU A 128 -56.95 30.39 -3.72
C LEU A 128 -55.88 29.48 -3.08
N CYS A 129 -54.70 29.33 -3.71
CA CYS A 129 -53.57 28.61 -3.11
C CYS A 129 -53.03 29.38 -1.90
N LEU A 130 -52.86 30.70 -2.03
CA LEU A 130 -52.38 31.56 -0.96
C LEU A 130 -53.36 31.62 0.22
N GLU A 131 -54.67 31.74 -0.05
CA GLU A 131 -55.74 31.70 0.96
C GLU A 131 -55.74 30.39 1.78
N LYS A 132 -55.28 29.28 1.17
CA LYS A 132 -55.19 27.96 1.81
C LYS A 132 -53.78 27.61 2.32
N ASN A 133 -52.88 28.60 2.39
CA ASN A 133 -51.48 28.43 2.82
C ASN A 133 -50.68 27.40 1.98
N LEU A 134 -51.03 27.22 0.70
CA LEU A 134 -50.34 26.33 -0.22
C LEU A 134 -49.33 27.12 -1.07
N SER A 135 -48.13 26.58 -1.22
CA SER A 135 -47.10 27.23 -2.05
C SER A 135 -47.54 27.29 -3.52
N VAL A 136 -47.31 28.44 -4.17
CA VAL A 136 -47.70 28.69 -5.57
C VAL A 136 -46.71 27.99 -6.51
N ASN A 137 -46.79 26.67 -6.58
CA ASN A 137 -46.03 25.83 -7.49
C ASN A 137 -46.93 25.41 -8.68
N ARG A 138 -46.35 25.19 -9.86
CA ARG A 138 -47.05 24.70 -11.07
C ARG A 138 -47.88 23.46 -10.77
N GLU A 139 -47.36 22.55 -9.96
CA GLU A 139 -48.05 21.33 -9.55
C GLU A 139 -49.26 21.62 -8.66
N ASN A 140 -49.14 22.57 -7.73
CA ASN A 140 -50.21 22.97 -6.81
C ASN A 140 -51.32 23.72 -7.53
N ILE A 141 -50.98 24.62 -8.46
CA ILE A 141 -51.95 25.30 -9.33
C ILE A 141 -52.73 24.27 -10.18
N GLN A 142 -52.06 23.25 -10.72
CA GLN A 142 -52.72 22.18 -11.47
C GLN A 142 -53.66 21.34 -10.59
N ILE A 143 -53.28 21.05 -9.34
CA ILE A 143 -54.14 20.33 -8.40
C ILE A 143 -55.39 21.16 -8.09
N VAL A 144 -55.23 22.46 -7.77
CA VAL A 144 -56.38 23.33 -7.46
C VAL A 144 -57.28 23.53 -8.68
N ARG A 145 -56.71 23.64 -9.88
CA ARG A 145 -57.49 23.66 -11.13
C ARG A 145 -58.34 22.40 -11.29
N LYS A 146 -57.74 21.21 -11.14
CA LYS A 146 -58.45 19.93 -11.23
C LYS A 146 -59.53 19.79 -10.15
N LEU A 147 -59.28 20.28 -8.94
CA LEU A 147 -60.28 20.29 -7.87
C LEU A 147 -61.45 21.25 -8.15
N LYS A 148 -61.19 22.40 -8.79
CA LYS A 148 -62.24 23.32 -9.25
C LYS A 148 -63.06 22.68 -10.37
N GLU A 149 -62.40 22.07 -11.35
CA GLU A 149 -63.04 21.32 -12.44
C GLU A 149 -63.91 20.16 -11.88
N LYS A 150 -63.41 19.42 -10.90
CA LYS A 150 -64.17 18.37 -10.19
C LYS A 150 -65.44 18.92 -9.54
N ARG A 151 -65.33 20.00 -8.75
CA ARG A 151 -66.48 20.61 -8.08
C ARG A 151 -67.52 21.12 -9.08
N MET A 152 -67.08 21.73 -10.18
CA MET A 152 -67.97 22.17 -11.25
C MET A 152 -68.72 20.98 -11.88
N LEU A 153 -68.03 19.86 -12.11
CA LEU A 153 -68.65 18.64 -12.64
C LEU A 153 -69.64 18.03 -11.64
N GLU A 154 -69.28 17.95 -10.36
CA GLU A 154 -70.18 17.48 -9.29
C GLU A 154 -71.44 18.35 -9.20
N GLU A 155 -71.29 19.69 -9.23
CA GLU A 155 -72.42 20.62 -9.25
C GLU A 155 -73.30 20.48 -10.49
N GLN A 156 -72.70 20.26 -11.67
CA GLN A 156 -73.44 20.02 -12.91
C GLN A 156 -74.23 18.71 -12.86
N ILE A 157 -73.66 17.66 -12.25
CA ILE A 157 -74.34 16.37 -12.04
C ILE A 157 -75.50 16.50 -11.03
N ILE A 158 -75.33 17.33 -9.99
CA ILE A 158 -76.38 17.59 -9.00
C ILE A 158 -77.55 18.38 -9.62
N LYS A 159 -77.26 19.41 -10.43
CA LYS A 159 -78.27 20.28 -11.08
C LYS A 159 -79.02 19.63 -12.24
N ASN A 160 -78.55 18.51 -12.78
CA ASN A 160 -79.22 17.81 -13.87
C ASN A 160 -80.39 16.95 -13.36
N ASP A 161 -81.61 17.49 -13.51
CA ASP A 161 -82.88 16.86 -13.09
C ASP A 161 -83.32 15.68 -13.97
N ASN A 162 -82.76 15.55 -15.18
CA ASN A 162 -83.12 14.51 -16.15
C ASN A 162 -82.56 13.11 -15.83
N ILE A 163 -81.63 13.00 -14.86
CA ILE A 163 -81.05 11.71 -14.45
C ILE A 163 -81.86 11.18 -13.26
N LYS A 164 -83.03 10.59 -13.55
CA LYS A 164 -83.94 10.06 -12.50
C LYS A 164 -83.40 8.78 -11.84
N ASN A 165 -82.51 8.04 -12.52
CA ASN A 165 -81.88 6.83 -11.98
C ASN A 165 -80.58 7.17 -11.24
N ILE A 166 -80.57 6.97 -9.92
CA ILE A 166 -79.40 7.09 -9.04
C ILE A 166 -78.19 6.29 -9.60
N HIS A 167 -78.47 5.17 -10.28
CA HIS A 167 -77.47 4.30 -10.88
C HIS A 167 -76.65 4.97 -12.00
N GLU A 168 -77.27 5.83 -12.82
CA GLU A 168 -76.58 6.52 -13.91
C GLU A 168 -75.69 7.65 -13.38
N LYS A 169 -76.15 8.37 -12.34
CA LYS A 169 -75.31 9.35 -11.62
C LYS A 169 -74.07 8.69 -11.03
N ARG A 170 -74.25 7.52 -10.41
CA ARG A 170 -73.14 6.73 -9.84
C ARG A 170 -72.14 6.31 -10.92
N LYS A 171 -72.61 5.83 -12.06
CA LYS A 171 -71.74 5.41 -13.17
C LYS A 171 -70.87 6.56 -13.70
N ILE A 172 -71.46 7.75 -13.87
CA ILE A 172 -70.72 8.95 -14.32
C ILE A 172 -69.66 9.35 -13.28
N LEU A 173 -69.99 9.25 -11.99
CA LEU A 173 -69.04 9.54 -10.91
C LEU A 173 -67.89 8.52 -10.88
N GLU A 174 -68.18 7.23 -11.06
CA GLU A 174 -67.17 6.17 -11.17
C GLU A 174 -66.24 6.38 -12.38
N GLU A 175 -66.75 6.87 -13.52
CA GLU A 175 -65.95 7.21 -14.70
C GLU A 175 -65.02 8.42 -14.44
N ILE A 176 -65.50 9.45 -13.74
CA ILE A 176 -64.69 10.59 -13.32
C ILE A 176 -63.57 10.13 -12.37
N GLU A 177 -63.91 9.28 -11.39
CA GLU A 177 -62.92 8.70 -10.50
C GLU A 177 -61.86 7.93 -11.31
N TYR A 178 -62.25 7.06 -12.23
CA TYR A 178 -61.32 6.30 -13.07
C TYR A 178 -60.32 7.20 -13.81
N HIS A 179 -60.78 8.33 -14.36
CA HIS A 179 -59.90 9.32 -14.99
C HIS A 179 -58.94 9.98 -13.99
N GLU A 180 -59.38 10.29 -12.77
CA GLU A 180 -58.48 10.76 -11.72
C GLU A 180 -57.44 9.71 -11.34
N TRP A 181 -57.84 8.44 -11.23
CA TRP A 181 -56.93 7.33 -10.95
C TRP A 181 -55.87 7.19 -12.06
N ALA A 182 -56.28 7.26 -13.33
CA ALA A 182 -55.36 7.22 -14.47
C ALA A 182 -54.35 8.39 -14.45
N ASP A 183 -54.81 9.61 -14.11
CA ASP A 183 -53.94 10.78 -13.96
C ASP A 183 -52.94 10.63 -12.81
N ARG A 184 -53.37 10.08 -11.67
CA ARG A 184 -52.48 9.77 -10.54
C ARG A 184 -51.44 8.72 -10.95
N GLU A 185 -51.86 7.67 -11.64
CA GLU A 185 -50.97 6.61 -12.11
C GLU A 185 -49.91 7.15 -13.08
N LYS A 186 -50.31 8.03 -14.01
CA LYS A 186 -49.39 8.70 -14.92
C LYS A 186 -48.34 9.52 -14.15
N ARG A 187 -48.75 10.29 -13.14
CA ARG A 187 -47.82 11.05 -12.29
C ARG A 187 -46.85 10.16 -11.53
N ILE A 188 -47.33 9.02 -11.01
CA ILE A 188 -46.48 8.03 -10.34
C ILE A 188 -45.43 7.49 -11.32
N LYS A 189 -45.82 7.14 -12.55
CA LYS A 189 -44.90 6.70 -13.61
C LYS A 189 -43.85 7.77 -13.93
N GLU A 190 -44.23 9.03 -14.10
CA GLU A 190 -43.29 10.13 -14.34
C GLU A 190 -42.28 10.30 -13.18
N LEU A 191 -42.74 10.17 -11.93
CA LEU A 191 -41.86 10.21 -10.76
C LEU A 191 -40.91 9.00 -10.72
N GLN A 192 -41.41 7.81 -11.04
CA GLN A 192 -40.59 6.60 -11.13
C GLN A 192 -39.53 6.75 -12.23
N GLU A 193 -39.87 7.27 -13.40
CA GLU A 193 -38.90 7.52 -14.47
C GLU A 193 -37.83 8.53 -14.07
N LYS A 194 -38.20 9.62 -13.39
CA LYS A 194 -37.24 10.59 -12.84
C LYS A 194 -36.28 9.93 -11.85
N LYS A 195 -36.81 9.09 -10.95
CA LYS A 195 -35.99 8.29 -10.01
C LYS A 195 -35.07 7.32 -10.74
N MET A 196 -35.57 6.62 -11.77
CA MET A 196 -34.77 5.69 -12.57
C MET A 196 -33.66 6.39 -13.34
N LYS A 197 -33.90 7.58 -13.89
CA LYS A 197 -32.87 8.39 -14.55
C LYS A 197 -31.77 8.80 -13.56
N LEU A 198 -32.14 9.24 -12.35
CA LEU A 198 -31.18 9.57 -11.30
C LEU A 198 -30.37 8.33 -10.89
N LEU A 199 -31.03 7.19 -10.69
CA LEU A 199 -30.37 5.93 -10.34
C LEU A 199 -29.36 5.51 -11.41
N LYS A 200 -29.73 5.59 -12.70
CA LYS A 200 -28.79 5.31 -13.80
C LYS A 200 -27.57 6.23 -13.77
N LYS A 201 -27.75 7.53 -13.53
CA LYS A 201 -26.62 8.48 -13.39
C LYS A 201 -25.68 8.07 -12.24
N VAL A 202 -26.25 7.71 -11.08
CA VAL A 202 -25.48 7.24 -9.92
C VAL A 202 -24.76 5.91 -10.20
N MET A 203 -25.37 4.98 -10.94
CA MET A 203 -24.72 3.73 -11.32
C MET A 203 -23.50 3.98 -12.21
N VAL A 204 -23.64 4.83 -13.23
CA VAL A 204 -22.53 5.18 -14.13
C VAL A 204 -21.40 5.86 -13.37
N GLN A 205 -21.70 6.76 -12.44
CA GLN A 205 -20.68 7.39 -11.58
C GLN A 205 -19.92 6.35 -10.76
N ARG A 206 -20.65 5.44 -10.09
CA ARG A 206 -20.03 4.37 -9.30
C ARG A 206 -19.14 3.45 -10.14
N ASP A 207 -19.56 3.14 -11.36
CA ASP A 207 -18.79 2.26 -12.25
C ASP A 207 -17.53 2.97 -12.78
N LYS A 208 -17.59 4.28 -13.03
CA LYS A 208 -16.41 5.10 -13.34
C LYS A 208 -15.41 5.12 -12.19
N GLU A 209 -15.87 5.40 -10.96
CA GLU A 209 -15.00 5.39 -9.77
C GLU A 209 -14.34 4.03 -9.55
N LYS A 210 -15.07 2.93 -9.78
CA LYS A 210 -14.49 1.58 -9.72
C LYS A 210 -13.44 1.37 -10.81
N ALA A 211 -13.71 1.81 -12.04
CA ALA A 211 -12.78 1.68 -13.15
C ALA A 211 -11.48 2.48 -12.90
N GLU A 212 -11.58 3.70 -12.36
CA GLU A 212 -10.44 4.54 -12.00
C GLU A 212 -9.56 3.89 -10.92
N LYS A 213 -10.18 3.28 -9.90
CA LYS A 213 -9.45 2.52 -8.87
C LYS A 213 -8.70 1.32 -9.45
N ILE A 214 -9.38 0.55 -10.30
CA ILE A 214 -8.76 -0.60 -10.99
C ILE A 214 -7.60 -0.12 -11.87
N PHE A 215 -7.78 0.98 -12.61
CA PHE A 215 -6.74 1.55 -13.46
C PHE A 215 -5.50 1.93 -12.66
N TYR A 216 -5.68 2.62 -11.53
CA TYR A 216 -4.59 3.00 -10.63
C TYR A 216 -3.83 1.77 -10.08
N GLU A 217 -4.55 0.73 -9.67
CA GLU A 217 -3.93 -0.51 -9.19
C GLU A 217 -3.11 -1.22 -10.28
N VAL A 218 -3.66 -1.28 -11.49
CA VAL A 218 -2.96 -1.85 -12.66
C VAL A 218 -1.71 -1.05 -12.98
N GLU A 219 -1.81 0.28 -13.00
CA GLU A 219 -0.67 1.17 -13.26
C GLU A 219 0.44 0.98 -12.23
N ARG A 220 0.09 0.89 -10.94
CA ARG A 220 1.05 0.59 -9.87
C ARG A 220 1.76 -0.75 -10.08
N ILE A 221 1.04 -1.79 -10.51
CA ILE A 221 1.63 -3.10 -10.82
C ILE A 221 2.59 -3.00 -12.01
N VAL A 222 2.21 -2.26 -13.05
CA VAL A 222 3.06 -2.04 -14.24
C VAL A 222 4.34 -1.30 -13.85
N GLN A 223 4.25 -0.20 -13.10
CA GLN A 223 5.41 0.55 -12.62
C GLN A 223 6.37 -0.32 -11.80
N ASN A 224 5.85 -1.18 -10.91
CA ASN A 224 6.68 -2.10 -10.15
C ASN A 224 7.36 -3.15 -11.03
N ARG A 225 6.66 -3.66 -12.06
CA ARG A 225 7.24 -4.58 -13.03
C ARG A 225 8.33 -3.91 -13.85
N ASP A 226 8.15 -2.66 -14.24
CA ASP A 226 9.13 -1.92 -15.03
C ASP A 226 10.38 -1.62 -14.19
N LYS A 227 10.23 -1.19 -12.92
CA LYS A 227 11.38 -1.07 -11.98
C LYS A 227 12.15 -2.39 -11.84
N ASN A 228 11.46 -3.52 -11.74
CA ASN A 228 12.10 -4.83 -11.65
C ASN A 228 12.84 -5.20 -12.95
N LYS A 229 12.27 -4.86 -14.12
CA LYS A 229 12.95 -5.03 -15.40
C LYS A 229 14.20 -4.16 -15.46
N ASP A 230 14.14 -2.91 -15.01
CA ASP A 230 15.27 -1.99 -15.03
C ASP A 230 16.44 -2.51 -14.17
N ILE A 231 16.16 -3.05 -12.97
CA ILE A 231 17.17 -3.68 -12.11
C ILE A 231 17.80 -4.89 -12.81
N ILE A 232 16.98 -5.71 -13.48
CA ILE A 232 17.47 -6.86 -14.25
C ILE A 232 18.36 -6.40 -15.41
N MET A 233 17.94 -5.37 -16.14
CA MET A 233 18.70 -4.78 -17.24
C MET A 233 20.04 -4.22 -16.75
N GLU A 234 20.06 -3.50 -15.62
CA GLU A 234 21.29 -2.97 -15.03
C GLU A 234 22.26 -4.09 -14.64
N ASN A 235 21.76 -5.19 -14.08
CA ASN A 235 22.58 -6.36 -13.75
C ASN A 235 23.16 -7.00 -15.01
N PHE A 236 22.35 -7.15 -16.07
CA PHE A 236 22.83 -7.65 -17.36
C PHE A 236 23.89 -6.74 -17.99
N GLU A 237 23.74 -5.41 -17.88
CA GLU A 237 24.74 -4.46 -18.36
C GLU A 237 26.06 -4.57 -17.58
N LYS A 238 25.99 -4.75 -16.26
CA LYS A 238 27.17 -5.00 -15.41
C LYS A 238 27.85 -6.31 -15.78
N GLU A 239 27.10 -7.38 -16.00
CA GLU A 239 27.64 -8.67 -16.44
C GLU A 239 28.32 -8.56 -17.80
N LYS A 240 27.64 -7.95 -18.78
CA LYS A 240 28.22 -7.65 -20.09
C LYS A 240 29.52 -6.85 -19.99
N ALA A 241 29.57 -5.83 -19.14
CA ALA A 241 30.78 -5.04 -18.93
C ALA A 241 31.93 -5.86 -18.32
N ARG A 242 31.64 -6.75 -17.36
CA ARG A 242 32.63 -7.68 -16.80
C ARG A 242 33.15 -8.65 -17.86
N ASP A 243 32.26 -9.25 -18.64
CA ASP A 243 32.63 -10.21 -19.68
C ASP A 243 33.49 -9.56 -20.76
N MET A 244 33.11 -8.35 -21.20
CA MET A 244 33.93 -7.57 -22.14
C MET A 244 35.32 -7.27 -21.56
N ARG A 245 35.41 -6.85 -20.28
CA ARG A 245 36.69 -6.62 -19.61
C ARG A 245 37.54 -7.89 -19.55
N ASN A 246 36.95 -9.02 -19.16
CA ASN A 246 37.65 -10.31 -19.08
C ASN A 246 38.16 -10.72 -20.46
N LEU A 247 37.34 -10.57 -21.49
CA LEU A 247 37.72 -10.86 -22.88
C LEU A 247 38.89 -9.98 -23.35
N PHE A 248 38.93 -8.70 -22.98
CA PHE A 248 40.08 -7.84 -23.26
C PHE A 248 41.36 -8.30 -22.54
N VAL A 249 41.25 -8.71 -21.27
CA VAL A 249 42.40 -9.22 -20.49
C VAL A 249 42.90 -10.55 -21.06
N GLU A 250 42.00 -11.49 -21.37
CA GLU A 250 42.33 -12.75 -22.02
C GLU A 250 42.99 -12.54 -23.37
N ARG A 251 42.46 -11.62 -24.19
CA ARG A 251 43.09 -11.26 -25.46
C ARG A 251 44.48 -10.68 -25.27
N LYS A 252 44.69 -9.79 -24.28
CA LYS A 252 46.02 -9.25 -23.96
C LYS A 252 47.00 -10.35 -23.52
N ASN A 253 46.56 -11.27 -22.67
CA ASN A 253 47.38 -12.37 -22.20
C ASN A 253 47.72 -13.36 -23.33
N ASN A 254 46.75 -13.69 -24.19
CA ASN A 254 46.98 -14.54 -25.37
C ASN A 254 47.97 -13.90 -26.36
N LEU A 255 47.93 -12.57 -26.54
CA LEU A 255 48.93 -11.89 -27.36
C LEU A 255 50.32 -12.01 -26.73
N LYS A 256 50.45 -11.79 -25.41
CA LYS A 256 51.74 -11.96 -24.69
C LYS A 256 52.31 -13.37 -24.82
N THR A 257 51.46 -14.41 -24.74
CA THR A 257 51.93 -15.80 -24.88
C THR A 257 52.33 -16.12 -26.32
N ILE A 258 51.63 -15.60 -27.33
CA ILE A 258 51.99 -15.78 -28.74
C ILE A 258 53.35 -15.13 -29.06
N PHE A 259 53.63 -13.95 -28.52
CA PHE A 259 54.89 -13.22 -28.77
C PHE A 259 56.06 -13.63 -27.87
N ASN A 260 55.87 -14.55 -26.91
CA ASN A 260 56.90 -14.98 -25.95
C ASN A 260 57.64 -13.81 -25.28
N GLU A 261 56.92 -12.70 -25.02
CA GLU A 261 57.47 -11.55 -24.32
C GLU A 261 57.72 -11.96 -22.85
N LYS A 262 58.99 -12.16 -22.50
CA LYS A 262 59.40 -12.23 -21.10
C LYS A 262 59.22 -10.83 -20.53
N ASN A 263 58.40 -10.68 -19.48
CA ASN A 263 58.24 -9.38 -18.82
C ASN A 263 59.61 -8.95 -18.28
N ASP A 264 60.13 -7.81 -18.72
CA ASP A 264 61.36 -7.24 -18.19
C ASP A 264 61.08 -6.62 -16.81
N VAL A 265 62.08 -6.61 -15.92
CA VAL A 265 61.94 -5.94 -14.61
C VAL A 265 61.67 -4.45 -14.81
N VAL A 266 62.25 -3.87 -15.87
CA VAL A 266 62.04 -2.48 -16.27
C VAL A 266 60.57 -2.22 -16.61
N ASP A 267 59.89 -3.14 -17.32
CA ASP A 267 58.46 -2.99 -17.63
C ASP A 267 57.59 -3.01 -16.38
N HIS A 268 57.95 -3.84 -15.39
CA HIS A 268 57.29 -3.85 -14.08
C HIS A 268 57.52 -2.56 -13.29
N MET A 269 58.71 -1.96 -13.38
CA MET A 269 59.00 -0.67 -12.75
C MET A 269 58.25 0.49 -13.40
N ILE A 270 58.05 0.45 -14.74
CA ILE A 270 57.29 1.47 -15.49
C ILE A 270 55.80 1.35 -15.20
N ASP A 271 55.26 0.14 -15.06
CA ASP A 271 53.85 -0.06 -14.71
C ASP A 271 53.63 0.16 -13.22
N HIS A 272 53.09 1.33 -12.86
CA HIS A 272 52.75 1.67 -11.46
C HIS A 272 51.69 0.77 -10.83
N THR A 273 50.94 0.00 -11.63
CA THR A 273 49.97 -0.99 -11.14
C THR A 273 50.56 -2.38 -10.96
N SER A 274 51.82 -2.58 -11.33
CA SER A 274 52.48 -3.86 -11.19
C SER A 274 52.73 -4.21 -9.73
N ASN A 275 52.88 -5.51 -9.45
CA ASN A 275 53.23 -6.01 -8.12
C ASN A 275 54.55 -5.43 -7.57
N TYR A 276 55.44 -4.90 -8.42
CA TYR A 276 56.71 -4.30 -7.99
C TYR A 276 56.48 -2.96 -7.28
N ASN A 277 55.57 -2.15 -7.81
CA ASN A 277 55.26 -0.81 -7.28
C ASN A 277 54.10 -0.84 -6.28
N LEU A 278 53.12 -1.73 -6.50
CA LEU A 278 51.93 -1.87 -5.67
C LEU A 278 51.71 -3.35 -5.33
N GLU A 279 52.16 -3.74 -4.14
CA GLU A 279 52.01 -5.11 -3.65
C GLU A 279 50.57 -5.36 -3.18
N LEU A 280 49.81 -6.16 -3.93
CA LEU A 280 48.46 -6.56 -3.54
C LEU A 280 48.50 -7.64 -2.45
N GLU A 281 47.63 -7.52 -1.44
CA GLU A 281 47.55 -8.48 -0.31
C GLU A 281 47.29 -9.93 -0.74
N ARG A 282 46.59 -10.12 -1.88
CA ARG A 282 46.37 -11.45 -2.46
C ARG A 282 47.68 -12.20 -2.74
N ASN A 283 48.78 -11.49 -2.92
CA ASN A 283 50.10 -12.08 -3.17
C ASN A 283 50.86 -12.41 -1.87
N GLY A 284 50.28 -12.18 -0.69
CA GLY A 284 50.83 -12.56 0.61
C GLY A 284 51.82 -11.56 1.23
N MET A 285 52.07 -10.41 0.58
CA MET A 285 52.84 -9.30 1.14
C MET A 285 51.87 -8.26 1.72
N VAL A 286 52.10 -7.87 2.98
CA VAL A 286 51.36 -6.80 3.65
C VAL A 286 52.22 -5.55 3.56
N PRO A 287 51.82 -4.53 2.77
CA PRO A 287 52.58 -3.30 2.69
C PRO A 287 52.67 -2.64 4.08
N ASN A 288 53.86 -2.15 4.45
CA ASN A 288 54.19 -1.47 5.72
C ASN A 288 54.51 -2.30 6.97
N LYS A 289 54.86 -3.60 6.87
CA LYS A 289 55.64 -4.25 7.95
C LYS A 289 57.12 -3.88 7.87
N ILE A 290 57.45 -2.61 8.14
CA ILE A 290 58.80 -2.29 8.60
C ILE A 290 58.91 -2.94 9.99
N ASN A 291 59.82 -3.89 10.17
CA ASN A 291 60.07 -4.51 11.47
C ASN A 291 60.36 -3.39 12.49
N GLU A 292 59.40 -3.08 13.37
CA GLU A 292 59.51 -2.06 14.43
C GLU A 292 60.77 -2.23 15.29
N MET A 293 61.36 -3.43 15.29
CA MET A 293 62.62 -3.76 15.95
C MET A 293 63.80 -2.85 15.54
N SER A 294 63.79 -2.21 14.37
CA SER A 294 64.90 -1.33 13.95
C SER A 294 64.76 0.12 14.38
N SER A 295 63.63 0.55 14.96
CA SER A 295 63.55 1.88 15.58
C SER A 295 64.12 1.81 16.99
N ASN A 296 65.44 1.69 17.10
CA ASN A 296 66.14 1.93 18.36
C ASN A 296 65.84 3.37 18.78
N LYS A 297 64.92 3.52 19.73
CA LYS A 297 64.63 4.77 20.44
C LYS A 297 65.93 5.38 20.94
N ILE A 298 66.26 6.57 20.45
CA ILE A 298 67.36 7.41 20.94
C ILE A 298 66.89 8.13 22.22
N ASP A 299 66.36 7.38 23.17
CA ASP A 299 65.88 7.93 24.43
C ASP A 299 66.84 7.45 25.53
N ASN A 300 67.63 8.39 26.07
CA ASN A 300 68.53 8.31 27.25
C ASN A 300 70.04 8.32 26.98
N LEU A 301 70.60 9.34 26.30
CA LEU A 301 72.02 9.70 26.42
C LEU A 301 72.26 11.23 26.26
N LEU A 302 71.47 12.07 26.94
CA LEU A 302 71.79 13.50 27.12
C LEU A 302 72.10 13.81 28.60
N ASN A 303 72.84 12.91 29.25
CA ASN A 303 73.67 13.31 30.37
C ASN A 303 74.98 13.87 29.80
N LEU A 304 75.37 15.09 30.18
CA LEU A 304 76.62 15.73 29.71
C LEU A 304 77.87 14.87 29.95
N ASN A 305 77.81 13.91 30.88
CA ASN A 305 78.87 12.94 31.13
C ASN A 305 79.01 11.86 30.03
N ASP A 306 77.94 11.52 29.31
CA ASP A 306 77.97 10.47 28.28
C ASP A 306 78.53 10.96 26.93
N LEU A 307 78.44 12.27 26.65
CA LEU A 307 79.10 12.87 25.48
C LEU A 307 80.63 12.81 25.57
N ASN A 308 81.19 12.90 26.79
CA ASN A 308 82.62 12.68 26.99
C ASN A 308 83.02 11.22 26.75
N ASN A 309 82.16 10.25 27.09
CA ASN A 309 82.40 8.83 26.79
C ASN A 309 82.28 8.49 25.29
N LEU A 310 81.38 9.15 24.55
CA LEU A 310 81.28 9.02 23.08
C LEU A 310 82.50 9.62 22.34
N ASN A 311 83.07 10.71 22.86
CA ASN A 311 84.30 11.28 22.29
C ASN A 311 85.55 10.42 22.54
N ILE A 312 85.59 9.63 23.63
CA ILE A 312 86.69 8.69 23.90
C ILE A 312 86.63 7.48 22.97
N THR A 313 85.42 7.03 22.58
CA THR A 313 85.22 5.85 21.72
C THR A 313 85.47 6.14 20.23
N TYR A 314 85.22 7.37 19.75
CA TYR A 314 85.57 7.76 18.37
C TYR A 314 87.07 7.82 18.08
N ASN A 315 87.91 8.01 19.12
CA ASN A 315 89.37 8.04 18.96
C ASN A 315 90.04 6.66 18.93
N LYS A 316 89.25 5.57 18.99
CA LYS A 316 89.76 4.20 18.88
C LYS A 316 88.82 3.34 18.02
N SER A 317 88.90 3.50 16.71
CA SER A 317 88.66 2.35 15.82
C SER A 317 89.55 2.41 14.58
N PRO A 318 90.06 1.26 14.12
CA PRO A 318 91.42 1.11 13.63
C PRO A 318 91.49 1.00 12.10
N ASN A 319 92.54 1.60 11.54
CA ASN A 319 93.03 1.28 10.20
C ASN A 319 93.45 -0.19 10.16
N TYR A 320 92.62 -1.05 9.56
CA TYR A 320 93.06 -2.37 9.13
C TYR A 320 93.44 -2.33 7.65
N THR A 321 94.75 -2.40 7.43
CA THR A 321 95.41 -2.75 6.17
C THR A 321 94.93 -4.09 5.65
N GLN A 322 94.50 -4.12 4.39
CA GLN A 322 94.24 -5.35 3.65
C GLN A 322 95.57 -6.01 3.26
N GLU A 323 95.81 -7.23 3.74
CA GLU A 323 96.79 -8.14 3.14
C GLU A 323 96.11 -9.00 2.08
N GLU A 324 96.66 -8.96 0.87
CA GLU A 324 96.21 -9.68 -0.33
C GLU A 324 96.34 -11.21 -0.18
N LYS A 325 95.32 -11.99 -0.58
CA LYS A 325 95.54 -13.31 -1.22
C LYS A 325 94.50 -13.66 -2.31
N LYS A 326 95.04 -13.76 -3.54
CA LYS A 326 94.73 -14.71 -4.64
C LYS A 326 93.67 -14.32 -5.70
N TYR A 327 94.03 -13.33 -6.52
CA TYR A 327 93.78 -13.35 -7.97
C TYR A 327 94.45 -14.60 -8.57
N ASN A 328 93.72 -15.52 -9.21
CA ASN A 328 94.28 -16.43 -10.22
C ASN A 328 93.25 -17.31 -10.99
N LYS A 329 91.95 -17.33 -10.63
CA LYS A 329 90.92 -18.04 -11.42
C LYS A 329 90.19 -17.17 -12.45
N VAL A 330 90.06 -15.86 -12.21
CA VAL A 330 89.34 -14.92 -13.10
C VAL A 330 90.14 -14.61 -14.38
N SER A 331 91.47 -14.48 -14.28
CA SER A 331 92.33 -14.13 -15.42
C SER A 331 92.32 -15.17 -16.56
N LYS A 332 92.11 -16.47 -16.28
CA LYS A 332 92.03 -17.51 -17.32
C LYS A 332 90.72 -17.46 -18.12
N TYR A 333 89.61 -17.03 -17.50
CA TYR A 333 88.32 -16.86 -18.16
C TYR A 333 88.29 -15.58 -19.01
N GLU A 334 88.85 -14.48 -18.50
CA GLU A 334 88.97 -13.22 -19.25
C GLU A 334 89.90 -13.35 -20.46
N LYS A 335 91.04 -14.06 -20.32
CA LYS A 335 91.95 -14.32 -21.44
C LYS A 335 91.32 -15.14 -22.57
N LYS A 336 90.34 -16.00 -22.27
CA LYS A 336 89.61 -16.80 -23.28
C LYS A 336 88.58 -15.96 -24.05
N LYS A 337 87.85 -15.06 -23.37
CA LYS A 337 86.95 -14.09 -24.02
C LYS A 337 87.73 -13.08 -24.87
N ASN A 338 88.86 -12.58 -24.36
CA ASN A 338 89.65 -11.60 -25.09
C ASN A 338 90.28 -12.19 -26.36
N LYS A 339 90.70 -13.47 -26.35
CA LYS A 339 91.20 -14.14 -27.58
C LYS A 339 90.10 -14.32 -28.64
N GLN A 340 88.87 -14.65 -28.24
CA GLN A 340 87.73 -14.74 -29.17
C GLN A 340 87.36 -13.39 -29.78
N ILE A 341 87.38 -12.32 -28.99
CA ILE A 341 87.12 -10.95 -29.47
C ILE A 341 88.21 -10.52 -30.46
N ILE A 342 89.48 -10.78 -30.14
CA ILE A 342 90.60 -10.48 -31.04
C ILE A 342 90.50 -11.27 -32.36
N ASP A 343 90.15 -12.56 -32.32
CA ASP A 343 89.94 -13.37 -33.53
C ASP A 343 88.72 -12.93 -34.37
N THR A 344 87.71 -12.29 -33.75
CA THR A 344 86.61 -11.66 -34.50
C THR A 344 87.02 -10.36 -35.17
N PHE A 345 87.85 -9.54 -34.50
CA PHE A 345 88.36 -8.29 -35.06
C PHE A 345 89.32 -8.55 -36.24
N TYR A 346 90.24 -9.52 -36.13
CA TYR A 346 91.11 -9.91 -37.24
C TYR A 346 90.33 -10.45 -38.45
N ARG A 347 89.22 -11.18 -38.21
CA ARG A 347 88.32 -11.60 -39.30
C ARG A 347 87.55 -10.45 -39.95
N TYR A 348 87.28 -9.38 -39.19
CA TYR A 348 86.59 -8.18 -39.69
C TYR A 348 87.54 -7.31 -40.53
N LEU A 349 88.76 -7.05 -40.04
CA LEU A 349 89.76 -6.25 -40.76
C LEU A 349 90.22 -6.93 -42.06
N ASN A 350 90.46 -8.25 -42.04
CA ASN A 350 90.81 -9.01 -43.24
C ASN A 350 89.64 -9.11 -44.27
N LYS A 351 88.42 -8.72 -43.88
CA LYS A 351 87.24 -8.65 -44.76
C LYS A 351 87.14 -7.31 -45.47
N GLU A 352 87.54 -6.22 -44.82
CA GLU A 352 87.51 -4.86 -45.39
C GLU A 352 88.69 -4.58 -46.34
N GLU A 353 89.84 -5.23 -46.13
CA GLU A 353 90.98 -5.11 -47.06
C GLU A 353 90.72 -5.75 -48.44
N LYS A 354 89.66 -6.55 -48.63
CA LYS A 354 89.33 -7.21 -49.92
C LYS A 354 88.40 -6.41 -50.85
N VAL A 355 87.87 -5.26 -50.44
CA VAL A 355 86.81 -4.55 -51.23
C VAL A 355 87.28 -3.25 -51.89
N PHE A 356 88.55 -2.85 -51.78
CA PHE A 356 89.11 -1.78 -52.62
C PHE A 356 89.84 -2.33 -53.84
N SER A 357 89.12 -2.45 -54.97
CA SER A 357 89.68 -2.47 -56.34
C SER A 357 88.59 -2.15 -57.40
N GLN A 358 88.60 -0.90 -57.87
CA GLN A 358 88.34 -0.37 -59.23
C GLN A 358 87.11 -0.76 -60.10
N GLY A 359 86.52 0.27 -60.74
CA GLY A 359 85.82 0.22 -62.05
C GLY A 359 84.37 0.77 -62.01
N GLU A 360 84.13 2.07 -62.24
CA GLU A 360 83.84 2.75 -63.54
C GLU A 360 82.40 2.58 -64.11
N TYR A 361 81.66 3.70 -64.00
CA TYR A 361 80.65 4.35 -64.88
C TYR A 361 79.61 3.54 -65.69
N LEU A 362 78.32 3.95 -65.64
CA LEU A 362 77.64 4.76 -66.69
C LEU A 362 76.10 4.89 -66.51
N LEU A 363 75.66 6.15 -66.68
CA LEU A 363 74.45 6.66 -67.36
C LEU A 363 73.03 6.17 -66.99
N GLY A 364 72.21 7.11 -66.49
CA GLY A 364 70.75 7.07 -66.57
C GLY A 364 70.23 8.37 -67.22
N GLU A 365 70.14 8.40 -68.55
CA GLU A 365 69.42 9.42 -69.31
C GLU A 365 67.91 9.15 -69.26
N SER A 366 67.12 10.16 -68.87
CA SER A 366 65.70 10.24 -69.22
C SER A 366 65.45 11.56 -69.94
N ILE A 367 65.24 11.48 -71.25
CA ILE A 367 64.91 12.59 -72.14
C ILE A 367 63.40 12.82 -72.07
N LYS A 368 62.97 13.92 -71.45
CA LYS A 368 61.74 14.63 -71.83
C LYS A 368 61.99 16.15 -71.83
N THR A 369 61.88 16.68 -73.05
CA THR A 369 62.13 18.03 -73.57
C THR A 369 61.70 19.22 -72.70
N GLN A 370 62.61 20.19 -72.62
CA GLN A 370 62.49 21.52 -71.99
C GLN A 370 61.78 22.54 -72.91
N LYS A 371 61.01 23.46 -72.32
CA LYS A 371 60.87 24.84 -72.82
C LYS A 371 61.23 25.81 -71.69
N LYS A 372 62.24 26.64 -71.96
CA LYS A 372 62.97 27.55 -71.04
C LYS A 372 62.19 28.85 -70.79
N THR A 373 62.20 29.32 -69.54
CA THR A 373 61.95 30.71 -69.15
C THR A 373 63.30 31.39 -68.81
N GLN A 374 63.55 32.56 -69.39
CA GLN A 374 64.75 33.39 -69.13
C GLN A 374 64.45 34.43 -68.05
N CYS A 375 65.33 34.56 -67.05
CA CYS A 375 65.32 35.62 -66.04
C CYS A 375 66.50 36.58 -66.30
N MET A 376 66.25 37.89 -66.35
CA MET A 376 67.27 38.95 -66.52
C MET A 376 67.71 39.50 -65.15
N LYS A 377 69.01 39.78 -64.97
CA LYS A 377 69.61 40.44 -63.78
C LYS A 377 69.49 41.98 -63.86
N ILE A 378 69.27 42.65 -62.72
CA ILE A 378 69.25 44.12 -62.56
C ILE A 378 70.54 44.58 -61.82
N SER A 379 71.10 45.73 -62.21
CA SER A 379 72.25 46.42 -61.57
C SER A 379 71.85 47.82 -61.05
N PHE A 380 72.40 48.26 -59.90
CA PHE A 380 72.05 49.56 -59.26
C PHE A 380 73.03 50.73 -59.60
N PRO A 381 72.58 52.00 -59.65
CA PRO A 381 73.40 53.19 -59.93
C PRO A 381 73.86 53.97 -58.65
N SER A 382 74.91 54.80 -58.74
CA SER A 382 75.54 55.54 -57.63
C SER A 382 75.10 57.03 -57.50
N ILE A 383 74.99 57.53 -56.26
CA ILE A 383 74.49 58.87 -55.87
C ILE A 383 75.62 59.93 -55.81
N ASN A 384 75.33 61.18 -56.20
CA ASN A 384 76.25 62.34 -56.13
C ASN A 384 75.70 63.40 -55.14
N VAL A 385 76.54 63.97 -54.25
CA VAL A 385 76.12 64.83 -53.11
C VAL A 385 76.29 66.33 -53.44
N LYS A 386 75.28 67.17 -53.11
CA LYS A 386 75.24 68.64 -53.35
C LYS A 386 75.73 69.45 -52.12
N SER A 387 75.99 70.75 -52.27
CA SER A 387 76.63 71.64 -51.26
C SER A 387 75.67 72.37 -50.30
N ASN A 388 76.16 72.64 -49.08
CA ASN A 388 75.37 73.13 -47.93
C ASN A 388 74.59 74.46 -48.14
N GLU A 389 75.06 75.36 -49.01
CA GLU A 389 74.39 76.66 -49.22
C GLU A 389 73.08 76.51 -50.01
N GLN A 390 73.05 75.56 -50.96
CA GLN A 390 71.85 75.23 -51.72
C GLN A 390 70.80 74.59 -50.80
N ASP A 391 71.23 73.77 -49.83
CA ASP A 391 70.34 73.16 -48.84
C ASP A 391 69.66 74.21 -47.93
N ILE A 392 70.35 75.29 -47.55
CA ILE A 392 69.78 76.34 -46.70
C ILE A 392 68.73 77.15 -47.48
N PHE A 393 69.01 77.47 -48.73
CA PHE A 393 68.08 78.18 -49.60
C PHE A 393 66.83 77.34 -49.91
N GLU A 394 67.01 76.05 -50.22
CA GLU A 394 65.91 75.10 -50.40
C GLU A 394 65.08 74.93 -49.11
N LYS A 395 65.72 74.90 -47.93
CA LYS A 395 65.01 74.84 -46.64
C LYS A 395 64.14 76.06 -46.37
N ASN A 396 64.63 77.27 -46.66
CA ASN A 396 63.86 78.50 -46.45
C ASN A 396 62.68 78.61 -47.41
N ILE A 397 62.87 78.20 -48.67
CA ILE A 397 61.78 78.10 -49.65
C ILE A 397 60.74 77.07 -49.20
N LEU A 398 61.19 75.90 -48.74
CA LEU A 398 60.32 74.86 -48.23
C LEU A 398 59.52 75.34 -47.01
N TYR A 399 60.14 76.11 -46.12
CA TYR A 399 59.45 76.69 -44.97
C TYR A 399 58.36 77.68 -45.37
N LEU A 400 58.66 78.59 -46.31
CA LEU A 400 57.67 79.53 -46.84
C LEU A 400 56.52 78.81 -47.54
N GLN A 401 56.84 77.79 -48.34
CA GLN A 401 55.85 76.95 -49.02
C GLN A 401 54.96 76.22 -48.00
N ASN A 402 55.53 75.67 -46.93
CA ASN A 402 54.78 75.01 -45.87
C ASN A 402 53.84 75.98 -45.14
N LEU A 403 54.27 77.23 -44.93
CA LEU A 403 53.46 78.25 -44.25
C LEU A 403 52.27 78.68 -45.11
N LEU A 404 52.50 78.92 -46.41
CA LEU A 404 51.43 79.24 -47.37
C LEU A 404 50.46 78.06 -47.55
N ARG A 405 50.98 76.83 -47.64
CA ARG A 405 50.15 75.62 -47.72
C ARG A 405 49.32 75.42 -46.46
N GLY A 406 49.91 75.63 -45.28
CA GLY A 406 49.22 75.56 -44.00
C GLY A 406 48.11 76.63 -43.85
N LYS A 407 48.36 77.85 -44.32
CA LYS A 407 47.35 78.93 -44.30
C LYS A 407 46.22 78.66 -45.29
N ALA A 408 46.53 78.16 -46.49
CA ALA A 408 45.52 77.74 -47.47
C ALA A 408 44.64 76.59 -46.95
N ILE A 409 45.23 75.57 -46.31
CA ILE A 409 44.48 74.47 -45.70
C ILE A 409 43.55 74.98 -44.58
N LYS A 410 44.04 75.89 -43.73
CA LYS A 410 43.20 76.48 -42.67
C LYS A 410 42.03 77.27 -43.24
N MET A 411 42.24 78.03 -44.31
CA MET A 411 41.17 78.78 -44.97
C MET A 411 40.14 77.83 -45.57
N LEU A 412 40.57 76.80 -46.31
CA LEU A 412 39.69 75.75 -46.83
C LEU A 412 38.92 75.00 -45.73
N MET A 413 39.56 74.75 -44.58
CA MET A 413 38.91 74.09 -43.45
C MET A 413 37.84 74.98 -42.81
N ASN A 414 38.11 76.28 -42.68
CA ASN A 414 37.15 77.24 -42.16
C ASN A 414 35.97 77.42 -43.12
N ASP A 415 36.22 77.58 -44.42
CA ASP A 415 35.19 77.67 -45.45
C ASP A 415 34.32 76.40 -45.49
N GLY A 416 34.95 75.23 -45.32
CA GLY A 416 34.22 73.96 -45.18
C GLY A 416 33.37 73.91 -43.92
N LYS A 417 33.89 74.36 -42.78
CA LYS A 417 33.15 74.41 -41.51
C LYS A 417 31.95 75.35 -41.59
N GLU A 418 32.10 76.51 -42.25
CA GLU A 418 31.00 77.45 -42.48
C GLU A 418 29.94 76.85 -43.43
N SER A 419 30.39 76.22 -44.52
CA SER A 419 29.49 75.56 -45.48
C SER A 419 28.68 74.40 -44.88
N TYR A 420 29.22 73.72 -43.86
CA TYR A 420 28.56 72.60 -43.18
C TYR A 420 28.03 72.95 -41.78
N SER A 421 27.97 74.23 -41.41
CA SER A 421 27.51 74.65 -40.08
C SER A 421 26.09 74.17 -39.81
N ASP A 422 25.19 74.33 -40.78
CA ASP A 422 23.78 73.94 -40.66
C ASP A 422 23.64 72.41 -40.48
N LEU A 423 24.38 71.62 -41.25
CA LEU A 423 24.41 70.16 -41.11
C LEU A 423 24.92 69.72 -39.73
N ILE A 424 25.93 70.41 -39.19
CA ILE A 424 26.46 70.13 -37.85
C ILE A 424 25.40 70.44 -36.79
N GLU A 425 24.63 71.50 -36.95
CA GLU A 425 23.55 71.85 -36.03
C GLU A 425 22.40 70.84 -36.10
N GLU A 426 22.02 70.40 -37.29
CA GLU A 426 21.05 69.32 -37.49
C GLU A 426 21.52 68.02 -36.85
N LEU A 427 22.77 67.60 -37.07
CA LEU A 427 23.34 66.39 -36.47
C LEU A 427 23.36 66.47 -34.93
N LYS A 428 23.66 67.64 -34.36
CA LYS A 428 23.57 67.88 -32.91
C LYS A 428 22.13 67.80 -32.41
N ALA A 429 21.15 68.26 -33.19
CA ALA A 429 19.74 68.13 -32.84
C ALA A 429 19.30 66.66 -32.86
N TYR A 430 19.70 65.89 -33.87
CA TYR A 430 19.45 64.44 -33.93
C TYR A 430 20.09 63.68 -32.77
N GLU A 431 21.31 64.05 -32.36
CA GLU A 431 21.96 63.45 -31.20
C GLU A 431 21.15 63.69 -29.91
N LYS A 432 20.63 64.91 -29.71
CA LYS A 432 19.77 65.24 -28.56
C LYS A 432 18.46 64.44 -28.59
N ILE A 433 17.83 64.28 -29.76
CA ILE A 433 16.60 63.49 -29.92
C ILE A 433 16.87 62.01 -29.58
N ASN A 434 18.00 61.46 -30.04
CA ASN A 434 18.39 60.09 -29.71
C ASN A 434 18.64 59.89 -28.20
N GLN A 435 19.26 60.87 -27.53
CA GLN A 435 19.45 60.83 -26.07
C GLN A 435 18.13 60.89 -25.30
N ILE A 436 17.15 61.69 -25.75
CA ILE A 436 15.83 61.76 -25.13
C ILE A 436 15.08 60.43 -25.32
N SER A 437 15.11 59.88 -26.55
CA SER A 437 14.50 58.57 -26.85
C SER A 437 15.13 57.43 -26.04
N ALA A 438 16.45 57.46 -25.83
CA ALA A 438 17.13 56.49 -24.97
C ALA A 438 16.68 56.61 -23.50
N LYS A 439 16.57 57.84 -22.97
CA LYS A 439 16.09 58.07 -21.59
C LYS A 439 14.63 57.65 -21.40
N GLU A 440 13.76 57.88 -22.38
CA GLU A 440 12.36 57.42 -22.33
C GLU A 440 12.27 55.90 -22.33
N LYS A 441 13.09 55.22 -23.13
CA LYS A 441 13.19 53.75 -23.11
C LYS A 441 13.68 53.25 -21.76
N ASP A 442 14.73 53.85 -21.20
CA ASP A 442 15.27 53.48 -19.89
C ASP A 442 14.24 53.68 -18.76
N LEU A 443 13.43 54.74 -18.82
CA LEU A 443 12.35 54.99 -17.86
C LEU A 443 11.23 53.95 -17.99
N PHE A 444 10.79 53.65 -19.22
CA PHE A 444 9.76 52.64 -19.48
C PHE A 444 10.22 51.23 -19.06
N GLU A 445 11.48 50.90 -19.29
CA GLU A 445 12.08 49.64 -18.81
C GLU A 445 12.08 49.60 -17.28
N LYS A 446 12.52 50.67 -16.60
CA LYS A 446 12.50 50.72 -15.12
C LYS A 446 11.10 50.57 -14.53
N GLU A 447 10.10 51.27 -15.08
CA GLU A 447 8.71 51.14 -14.63
C GLU A 447 8.17 49.71 -14.83
N ASN A 448 8.51 49.06 -15.94
CA ASN A 448 8.13 47.67 -16.17
C ASN A 448 8.87 46.71 -15.23
N PHE A 449 10.16 46.94 -14.98
CA PHE A 449 10.91 46.14 -14.01
C PHE A 449 10.35 46.27 -12.59
N GLU A 450 9.92 47.46 -12.18
CA GLU A 450 9.28 47.66 -10.86
C GLU A 450 7.94 46.92 -10.75
N LYS A 451 7.12 46.95 -11.80
CA LYS A 451 5.86 46.19 -11.86
C LYS A 451 6.12 44.68 -11.78
N ILE A 452 7.03 44.17 -12.61
CA ILE A 452 7.43 42.75 -12.61
C ILE A 452 7.96 42.33 -11.23
N LYS A 453 8.75 43.20 -10.59
CA LYS A 453 9.26 42.95 -9.24
C LYS A 453 8.12 42.87 -8.21
N PHE A 454 7.16 43.78 -8.27
CA PHE A 454 5.99 43.75 -7.38
C PHE A 454 5.15 42.49 -7.59
N ASP A 455 4.89 42.11 -8.84
CA ASP A 455 4.16 40.89 -9.19
C ASP A 455 4.90 39.65 -8.68
N SER A 456 6.24 39.60 -8.82
CA SER A 456 7.05 38.50 -8.29
C SER A 456 6.97 38.37 -6.76
N TYR A 457 6.91 39.49 -6.02
CA TYR A 457 6.71 39.44 -4.57
C TYR A 457 5.30 38.97 -4.21
N LEU A 458 4.30 39.42 -4.97
CA LEU A 458 2.90 39.05 -4.76
C LEU A 458 2.71 37.54 -5.00
N GLU A 459 3.26 37.01 -6.09
CA GLU A 459 3.30 35.58 -6.39
C GLU A 459 4.03 34.77 -5.31
N ASN A 460 5.16 35.28 -4.79
CA ASN A 460 5.87 34.61 -3.71
C ASN A 460 5.06 34.55 -2.41
N VAL A 461 4.37 35.64 -2.04
CA VAL A 461 3.52 35.67 -0.85
C VAL A 461 2.30 34.76 -1.02
N GLN A 462 1.65 34.80 -2.19
CA GLN A 462 0.54 33.91 -2.51
C GLN A 462 0.98 32.45 -2.53
N GLY A 463 2.12 32.15 -3.13
CA GLY A 463 2.70 30.80 -3.21
C GLY A 463 3.00 30.24 -1.82
N ARG A 464 3.54 31.05 -0.90
CA ARG A 464 3.74 30.65 0.50
C ARG A 464 2.43 30.31 1.18
N TYR A 465 1.43 31.18 1.07
CA TYR A 465 0.13 30.95 1.71
C TYR A 465 -0.58 29.72 1.14
N ILE A 466 -0.52 29.51 -0.18
CA ILE A 466 -1.05 28.30 -0.84
C ILE A 466 -0.31 27.06 -0.36
N SER A 467 1.01 27.10 -0.23
CA SER A 467 1.81 25.97 0.29
C SER A 467 1.43 25.65 1.73
N GLU A 468 1.35 26.65 2.61
CA GLU A 468 0.95 26.46 4.01
C GLU A 468 -0.48 25.91 4.13
N LEU A 469 -1.40 26.36 3.27
CA LEU A 469 -2.76 25.81 3.21
C LEU A 469 -2.77 24.36 2.71
N LEU A 470 -2.00 24.03 1.68
CA LEU A 470 -1.91 22.67 1.17
C LEU A 470 -1.27 21.72 2.19
N ASP A 471 -0.22 22.17 2.88
CA ASP A 471 0.44 21.40 3.93
C ASP A 471 -0.51 21.18 5.12
N SER A 472 -1.26 22.22 5.53
CA SER A 472 -2.24 22.06 6.62
C SER A 472 -3.39 21.12 6.24
N LEU A 473 -3.94 21.22 5.03
CA LEU A 473 -4.95 20.29 4.52
C LEU A 473 -4.41 18.87 4.36
N SER A 474 -3.14 18.70 3.96
CA SER A 474 -2.49 17.40 3.86
C SER A 474 -2.36 16.74 5.24
N ASN A 475 -1.90 17.50 6.24
CA ASN A 475 -1.79 17.02 7.62
C ASN A 475 -3.15 16.69 8.23
N GLU A 476 -4.19 17.50 7.97
CA GLU A 476 -5.55 17.18 8.40
C GLU A 476 -6.08 15.92 7.73
N LEU A 477 -5.81 15.71 6.44
CA LEU A 477 -6.18 14.50 5.72
C LEU A 477 -5.52 13.26 6.33
N GLU A 478 -4.21 13.31 6.59
CA GLU A 478 -3.49 12.22 7.26
C GLU A 478 -4.08 11.93 8.64
N LYS A 479 -4.36 12.97 9.43
CA LYS A 479 -5.03 12.84 10.72
C LYS A 479 -6.39 12.16 10.61
N TYR A 480 -7.21 12.52 9.60
CA TYR A 480 -8.49 11.86 9.36
C TYR A 480 -8.35 10.38 8.99
N GLU A 481 -7.31 10.02 8.24
CA GLU A 481 -7.02 8.61 7.94
C GLU A 481 -6.58 7.84 9.18
N GLU A 482 -5.75 8.44 10.02
CA GLU A 482 -5.33 7.87 11.30
C GLU A 482 -6.51 7.70 12.26
N GLU A 483 -7.37 8.70 12.40
CA GLU A 483 -8.60 8.61 13.19
C GLU A 483 -9.49 7.46 12.72
N ARG A 484 -9.62 7.26 11.40
CA ARG A 484 -10.34 6.10 10.84
C ARG A 484 -9.68 4.78 11.19
N LYS A 485 -8.35 4.67 11.10
CA LYS A 485 -7.61 3.46 11.49
C LYS A 485 -7.80 3.16 12.97
N ILE A 486 -7.68 4.17 13.84
CA ILE A 486 -7.90 4.06 15.28
C ILE A 486 -9.34 3.62 15.57
N ALA A 487 -10.34 4.19 14.90
CA ALA A 487 -11.74 3.80 15.07
C ALA A 487 -11.99 2.32 14.72
N VAL A 488 -11.31 1.79 13.69
CA VAL A 488 -11.35 0.36 13.36
C VAL A 488 -10.71 -0.47 14.46
N PHE A 489 -9.55 -0.07 14.98
CA PHE A 489 -8.89 -0.76 16.10
C PHE A 489 -9.73 -0.76 17.37
N VAL A 490 -10.40 0.35 17.70
CA VAL A 490 -11.31 0.44 18.84
C VAL A 490 -12.48 -0.54 18.67
N LYS A 491 -13.11 -0.60 17.49
CA LYS A 491 -14.18 -1.56 17.21
C LYS A 491 -13.71 -3.01 17.33
N TYR A 492 -12.50 -3.30 16.86
CA TYR A 492 -11.90 -4.62 16.99
C TYR A 492 -11.62 -4.97 18.46
N ALA A 493 -11.03 -4.04 19.22
CA ALA A 493 -10.76 -4.21 20.65
C ALA A 493 -12.05 -4.40 21.47
N GLU A 494 -13.11 -3.66 21.16
CA GLU A 494 -14.43 -3.87 21.78
C GLU A 494 -14.99 -5.25 21.47
N ARG A 495 -14.87 -5.71 20.22
CA ARG A 495 -15.33 -7.06 19.83
C ARG A 495 -14.56 -8.13 20.61
N GLU A 496 -13.24 -8.01 20.69
CA GLU A 496 -12.38 -8.89 21.47
C GLU A 496 -12.75 -8.88 22.96
N ARG A 497 -12.97 -7.69 23.54
CA ARG A 497 -13.43 -7.54 24.92
C ARG A 497 -14.78 -8.24 25.15
N ARG A 498 -15.78 -7.98 24.30
CA ARG A 498 -17.10 -8.64 24.39
C ARG A 498 -16.98 -10.16 24.27
N LEU A 499 -16.11 -10.65 23.38
CA LEU A 499 -15.88 -12.09 23.21
C LEU A 499 -15.23 -12.73 24.44
N LYS A 500 -14.27 -12.05 25.08
CA LYS A 500 -13.69 -12.48 26.35
C LYS A 500 -14.70 -12.46 27.49
N GLU A 501 -15.50 -11.40 27.60
CA GLU A 501 -16.57 -11.29 28.59
C GLU A 501 -17.63 -12.40 28.40
N CYS A 502 -18.01 -12.72 27.16
CA CYS A 502 -18.91 -13.84 26.88
C CYS A 502 -18.31 -15.19 27.28
N LYS A 503 -17.02 -15.43 26.97
CA LYS A 503 -16.33 -16.66 27.39
C LYS A 503 -16.23 -16.78 28.90
N GLU A 504 -15.90 -15.69 29.59
CA GLU A 504 -15.80 -15.65 31.04
C GLU A 504 -17.17 -15.83 31.69
N LYS A 505 -18.22 -15.21 31.15
CA LYS A 505 -19.60 -15.44 31.59
C LYS A 505 -20.03 -16.90 31.40
N GLY A 506 -19.68 -17.52 30.26
CA GLY A 506 -19.92 -18.94 30.02
C GLY A 506 -19.20 -19.84 31.03
N LYS A 507 -17.94 -19.53 31.35
CA LYS A 507 -17.18 -20.24 32.40
C LYS A 507 -17.80 -20.06 33.78
N ARG A 508 -18.15 -18.82 34.16
CA ARG A 508 -18.81 -18.52 35.44
C ARG A 508 -20.15 -19.25 35.57
N GLN A 509 -20.94 -19.30 34.50
CA GLN A 509 -22.22 -20.01 34.52
C GLN A 509 -22.03 -21.52 34.69
N ALA A 510 -21.05 -22.11 34.02
CA ALA A 510 -20.70 -23.51 34.19
C ALA A 510 -20.20 -23.82 35.61
N GLU A 511 -19.36 -22.95 36.17
CA GLU A 511 -18.87 -23.07 37.54
C GLU A 511 -19.99 -22.92 38.57
N PHE A 512 -20.90 -21.97 38.37
CA PHE A 512 -22.06 -21.78 39.24
C PHE A 512 -22.95 -23.02 39.27
N LEU A 513 -23.26 -23.59 38.09
CA LEU A 513 -24.02 -24.84 38.00
C LEU A 513 -23.29 -26.02 38.65
N LEU A 514 -21.95 -26.06 38.59
CA LEU A 514 -21.17 -27.08 39.26
C LEU A 514 -21.27 -26.92 40.78
N ARG A 515 -21.10 -25.71 41.30
CA ARG A 515 -21.24 -25.40 42.73
C ARG A 515 -22.64 -25.73 43.24
N GLU A 516 -23.69 -25.36 42.52
CA GLU A 516 -25.07 -25.72 42.91
C GLU A 516 -25.27 -27.24 43.02
N LYS A 517 -24.67 -28.01 42.09
CA LYS A 517 -24.69 -29.47 42.16
C LYS A 517 -23.89 -30.01 43.33
N GLU A 518 -22.71 -29.47 43.57
CA GLU A 518 -21.85 -29.85 44.70
C GLU A 518 -22.54 -29.55 46.03
N ASP A 519 -23.16 -28.37 46.18
CA ASP A 519 -23.92 -27.98 47.37
C ASP A 519 -25.14 -28.88 47.57
N PHE A 520 -25.84 -29.25 46.49
CA PHE A 520 -26.94 -30.20 46.55
C PHE A 520 -26.47 -31.58 47.07
N ILE A 521 -25.41 -32.12 46.48
CA ILE A 521 -24.82 -33.41 46.88
C ILE A 521 -24.33 -33.35 48.32
N PHE A 522 -23.68 -32.26 48.72
CA PHE A 522 -23.21 -32.07 50.08
C PHE A 522 -24.36 -32.07 51.09
N ASN A 523 -25.44 -31.34 50.80
CA ASN A 523 -26.62 -31.31 51.66
C ASN A 523 -27.28 -32.69 51.77
N GLU A 524 -27.34 -33.45 50.67
CA GLU A 524 -27.87 -34.81 50.67
C GLU A 524 -26.99 -35.76 51.50
N ILE A 525 -25.67 -35.71 51.32
CA ILE A 525 -24.71 -36.49 52.12
C ILE A 525 -24.82 -36.12 53.60
N MET A 526 -24.93 -34.84 53.95
CA MET A 526 -25.10 -34.41 55.33
C MET A 526 -26.45 -34.85 55.90
N GLY A 527 -27.52 -34.80 55.11
CA GLY A 527 -28.82 -35.35 55.47
C GLY A 527 -28.74 -36.85 55.78
N LEU A 528 -28.11 -37.62 54.90
CA LEU A 528 -27.88 -39.06 55.10
C LEU A 528 -27.01 -39.32 56.32
N ASN A 529 -25.89 -38.63 56.47
CA ASN A 529 -24.99 -38.78 57.62
C ASN A 529 -25.72 -38.50 58.93
N ASN A 530 -26.48 -37.41 59.00
CA ASN A 530 -27.29 -37.07 60.17
C ASN A 530 -28.33 -38.16 60.44
N GLN A 531 -29.03 -38.66 59.42
CA GLN A 531 -29.98 -39.77 59.58
C GLN A 531 -29.31 -41.05 60.09
N THR A 532 -28.11 -41.39 59.60
CA THR A 532 -27.35 -42.54 60.13
C THR A 532 -26.89 -42.32 61.56
N VAL A 533 -26.44 -41.11 61.91
CA VAL A 533 -26.05 -40.76 63.28
C VAL A 533 -27.26 -40.86 64.19
N ASP A 534 -28.40 -40.30 63.79
CA ASP A 534 -29.66 -40.35 64.53
C ASP A 534 -30.14 -41.80 64.71
N SER A 535 -30.12 -42.61 63.65
CA SER A 535 -30.48 -44.03 63.73
C SER A 535 -29.54 -44.80 64.66
N TYR A 536 -28.24 -44.51 64.64
CA TYR A 536 -27.27 -45.17 65.51
C TYR A 536 -27.43 -44.74 66.97
N LEU A 537 -27.69 -43.46 67.21
CA LEU A 537 -28.00 -42.95 68.55
C LEU A 537 -29.31 -43.52 69.07
N GLU A 538 -30.34 -43.61 68.23
CA GLU A 538 -31.62 -44.21 68.59
C GLU A 538 -31.46 -45.69 68.95
N ASP A 539 -30.62 -46.44 68.23
CA ASP A 539 -30.31 -47.83 68.55
C ASP A 539 -29.60 -47.98 69.90
N ILE A 540 -28.63 -47.11 70.19
CA ILE A 540 -27.92 -47.10 71.48
C ILE A 540 -28.88 -46.72 72.61
N LEU A 541 -29.65 -45.65 72.43
CA LEU A 541 -30.62 -45.16 73.40
C LEU A 541 -31.70 -46.23 73.64
N SER A 542 -32.23 -46.85 72.60
CA SER A 542 -33.19 -47.94 72.69
C SER A 542 -32.61 -49.14 73.45
N LYS A 543 -31.35 -49.53 73.19
CA LYS A 543 -30.69 -50.58 73.97
C LYS A 543 -30.54 -50.21 75.43
N ALA A 544 -30.07 -48.99 75.73
CA ALA A 544 -29.90 -48.51 77.09
C ALA A 544 -31.24 -48.41 77.85
N ILE A 545 -32.29 -47.89 77.19
CA ILE A 545 -33.65 -47.84 77.73
C ILE A 545 -34.19 -49.24 77.97
N ASN A 546 -33.97 -50.19 77.05
CA ASN A 546 -34.38 -51.57 77.21
C ASN A 546 -33.64 -52.28 78.35
N GLU A 547 -32.35 -52.01 78.55
CA GLU A 547 -31.58 -52.53 79.69
C GLU A 547 -32.07 -51.93 81.01
N ALA A 548 -32.19 -50.61 81.10
CA ALA A 548 -32.67 -49.93 82.30
C ALA A 548 -34.11 -50.34 82.65
N SER A 549 -35.00 -50.45 81.65
CA SER A 549 -36.37 -50.91 81.87
C SER A 549 -36.43 -52.39 82.27
N LYS A 550 -35.57 -53.26 81.73
CA LYS A 550 -35.43 -54.65 82.20
C LYS A 550 -34.97 -54.69 83.64
N GLU A 551 -33.95 -53.92 84.01
CA GLU A 551 -33.47 -53.84 85.39
C GLU A 551 -34.56 -53.33 86.34
N GLU A 552 -35.26 -52.25 85.98
CA GLU A 552 -36.36 -51.72 86.78
C GLU A 552 -37.52 -52.71 86.89
N ALA A 553 -37.88 -53.38 85.78
CA ALA A 553 -38.89 -54.45 85.80
C ALA A 553 -38.48 -55.61 86.70
N LEU A 554 -37.21 -56.01 86.69
CA LEU A 554 -36.66 -57.02 87.61
C LEU A 554 -36.73 -56.56 89.07
N ILE A 555 -36.38 -55.31 89.37
CA ILE A 555 -36.47 -54.76 90.72
C ILE A 555 -37.93 -54.73 91.19
N ARG A 556 -38.86 -54.25 90.34
CA ARG A 556 -40.29 -54.19 90.66
C ARG A 556 -40.90 -55.58 90.84
N THR A 557 -40.54 -56.54 89.99
CA THR A 557 -41.00 -57.93 90.12
C THR A 557 -40.44 -58.61 91.36
N LYS A 558 -39.16 -58.39 91.71
CA LYS A 558 -38.57 -58.85 92.97
C LYS A 558 -39.30 -58.28 94.18
N LYS A 559 -39.52 -56.96 94.24
CA LYS A 559 -40.29 -56.31 95.32
C LYS A 559 -41.73 -56.86 95.42
N LYS A 560 -42.41 -57.08 94.29
CA LYS A 560 -43.73 -57.70 94.28
C LYS A 560 -43.69 -59.17 94.74
N ALA A 561 -42.66 -59.92 94.36
CA ALA A 561 -42.48 -61.30 94.79
C ALA A 561 -42.18 -61.38 96.30
N GLU A 562 -41.39 -60.46 96.84
CA GLU A 562 -41.17 -60.31 98.29
C GLU A 562 -42.48 -59.99 99.01
N GLN A 563 -43.27 -59.03 98.53
CA GLN A 563 -44.60 -58.74 99.06
C GLN A 563 -45.55 -59.93 99.00
N LEU A 564 -45.54 -60.69 97.89
CA LEU A 564 -46.33 -61.92 97.77
C LEU A 564 -45.83 -63.02 98.69
N ASN A 565 -44.52 -63.15 98.90
CA ASN A 565 -43.95 -64.09 99.87
C ASN A 565 -44.32 -63.70 101.30
N GLU A 566 -44.35 -62.41 101.64
CA GLU A 566 -44.84 -61.92 102.93
C GLU A 566 -46.32 -62.27 103.12
N ILE A 567 -47.15 -62.03 102.11
CA ILE A 567 -48.58 -62.42 102.13
C ILE A 567 -48.72 -63.93 102.22
N TYR A 568 -47.94 -64.70 101.46
CA TYR A 568 -47.93 -66.16 101.50
C TYR A 568 -47.58 -66.67 102.90
N ASN A 569 -46.50 -66.17 103.50
CA ASN A 569 -46.09 -66.53 104.86
C ASN A 569 -47.13 -66.13 105.92
N LEU A 570 -47.89 -65.05 105.71
CA LEU A 570 -49.02 -64.68 106.57
C LEU A 570 -50.22 -65.64 106.39
N LEU A 571 -50.45 -66.13 105.17
CA LEU A 571 -51.56 -67.01 104.83
C LEU A 571 -51.30 -68.48 105.23
N ASP A 572 -50.05 -68.94 105.12
CA ASP A 572 -49.58 -70.30 105.48
C ASP A 572 -49.73 -70.60 106.99
N ASN A 573 -50.02 -69.57 107.80
CA ASN A 573 -50.34 -69.72 109.22
C ASN A 573 -51.84 -69.97 109.50
N SER A 574 -52.69 -70.26 108.50
CA SER A 574 -54.13 -70.50 108.75
C SER A 574 -54.85 -71.51 107.82
N ASN A 575 -55.03 -72.73 108.37
CA ASN A 575 -56.04 -73.77 108.10
C ASN A 575 -56.20 -74.32 106.65
N ASP A 576 -56.04 -75.64 106.52
CA ASP A 576 -56.08 -76.46 105.29
C ASP A 576 -57.31 -76.31 104.37
N GLU A 577 -58.44 -75.79 104.86
CA GLU A 577 -59.63 -75.56 104.03
C GLU A 577 -59.52 -74.27 103.18
N ASN A 578 -58.74 -73.28 103.63
CA ASN A 578 -58.45 -72.09 102.81
C ASN A 578 -57.56 -72.43 101.61
N ASN A 579 -56.66 -73.41 101.75
CA ASN A 579 -55.75 -73.84 100.69
C ASN A 579 -56.50 -74.41 99.47
N LYS A 580 -57.63 -75.10 99.64
CA LYS A 580 -58.46 -75.57 98.51
C LYS A 580 -59.13 -74.43 97.74
N ILE A 581 -59.60 -73.40 98.46
CA ILE A 581 -60.21 -72.21 97.85
C ILE A 581 -59.14 -71.40 97.11
N ILE A 582 -57.96 -71.25 97.72
CA ILE A 582 -56.80 -70.58 97.10
C ILE A 582 -56.37 -71.32 95.83
N VAL A 583 -56.30 -72.67 95.81
CA VAL A 583 -55.96 -73.43 94.60
C VAL A 583 -57.00 -73.23 93.50
N LYS A 584 -58.30 -73.19 93.84
CA LYS A 584 -59.36 -72.87 92.87
C LYS A 584 -59.19 -71.45 92.31
N ASP A 585 -58.88 -70.47 93.14
CA ASP A 585 -58.65 -69.09 92.72
C ASP A 585 -57.33 -68.93 91.94
N LEU A 586 -56.30 -69.72 92.24
CA LEU A 586 -55.03 -69.74 91.51
C LEU A 586 -55.21 -70.33 90.12
N VAL A 587 -55.94 -71.43 90.00
CA VAL A 587 -56.28 -72.05 88.72
C VAL A 587 -57.17 -71.11 87.90
N GLY A 588 -58.19 -70.52 88.53
CA GLY A 588 -59.16 -69.64 87.89
C GLY A 588 -58.58 -68.31 87.41
N ASN A 589 -57.79 -67.63 88.25
CA ASN A 589 -57.31 -66.27 87.96
C ASN A 589 -55.93 -66.24 87.29
N PHE A 590 -55.07 -67.24 87.51
CA PHE A 590 -53.72 -67.23 86.96
C PHE A 590 -53.50 -68.28 85.87
N ILE A 591 -53.91 -69.53 86.07
CA ILE A 591 -53.58 -70.60 85.11
C ILE A 591 -54.46 -70.53 83.86
N ILE A 592 -55.79 -70.44 84.01
CA ILE A 592 -56.70 -70.36 82.85
C ILE A 592 -56.40 -69.12 81.98
N PRO A 593 -56.27 -67.90 82.54
CA PRO A 593 -55.98 -66.72 81.72
C PRO A 593 -54.57 -66.73 81.12
N TYR A 594 -53.59 -67.36 81.78
CA TYR A 594 -52.24 -67.50 81.21
C TYR A 594 -52.22 -68.46 80.02
N VAL A 595 -52.92 -69.60 80.14
CA VAL A 595 -53.07 -70.56 79.04
C VAL A 595 -53.86 -69.95 77.88
N ASP A 596 -54.95 -69.22 78.16
CA ASP A 596 -55.71 -68.51 77.13
C ASP A 596 -54.88 -67.41 76.46
N LYS A 597 -54.02 -66.70 77.19
CA LYS A 597 -53.10 -65.72 76.63
C LYS A 597 -52.01 -66.37 75.78
N GLN A 598 -51.43 -67.49 76.20
CA GLN A 598 -50.49 -68.26 75.38
C GLN A 598 -51.17 -68.75 74.10
N ARG A 599 -52.39 -69.28 74.22
CA ARG A 599 -53.18 -69.73 73.07
C ARG A 599 -53.51 -68.58 72.13
N GLY A 600 -53.88 -67.41 72.66
CA GLY A 600 -54.10 -66.19 71.87
C GLY A 600 -52.85 -65.75 71.11
N LEU A 601 -51.68 -65.75 71.76
CA LEU A 601 -50.40 -65.43 71.10
C LEU A 601 -50.05 -66.43 69.99
N GLU A 602 -50.30 -67.73 70.19
CA GLU A 602 -50.13 -68.74 69.15
C GLU A 602 -51.10 -68.52 67.97
N PHE A 603 -52.34 -68.12 68.25
CA PHE A 603 -53.32 -67.74 67.24
C PHE A 603 -52.88 -66.51 66.45
N ASP A 604 -52.43 -65.44 67.11
CA ASP A 604 -51.96 -64.22 66.46
C ASP A 604 -50.72 -64.50 65.58
N LEU A 605 -49.80 -65.35 66.04
CA LEU A 605 -48.65 -65.79 65.25
C LEU A 605 -49.05 -66.61 64.03
N LEU A 606 -50.04 -67.50 64.16
CA LEU A 606 -50.60 -68.24 63.03
C LEU A 606 -51.29 -67.30 62.04
N GLU A 607 -52.00 -66.29 62.52
CA GLU A 607 -52.69 -65.31 61.69
C GLU A 607 -51.71 -64.39 60.95
N GLN A 608 -50.63 -63.95 61.61
CA GLN A 608 -49.54 -63.21 60.96
C GLN A 608 -48.85 -64.05 59.88
N LYS A 609 -48.57 -65.34 60.16
CA LYS A 609 -48.02 -66.25 59.14
C LYS A 609 -48.96 -66.39 57.96
N LYS A 610 -50.26 -66.59 58.21
CA LYS A 610 -51.29 -66.66 57.16
C LYS A 610 -51.33 -65.37 56.33
N ASN A 611 -51.32 -64.20 56.96
CA ASN A 611 -51.32 -62.91 56.29
C ASN A 611 -50.04 -62.70 55.45
N ASN A 612 -48.89 -63.13 55.94
CA ASN A 612 -47.63 -63.09 55.18
C ASN A 612 -47.66 -64.03 53.98
N TYR A 613 -48.21 -65.24 54.11
CA TYR A 613 -48.41 -66.15 52.97
C TYR A 613 -49.37 -65.57 51.93
N VAL A 614 -50.49 -64.95 52.36
CA VAL A 614 -51.44 -64.29 51.46
C VAL A 614 -50.79 -63.08 50.76
N SER A 615 -50.01 -62.27 51.49
CA SER A 615 -49.26 -61.15 50.92
C SER A 615 -48.23 -61.62 49.88
N ASN A 616 -47.45 -62.66 50.19
CA ASN A 616 -46.49 -63.27 49.26
C ASN A 616 -47.19 -63.87 48.02
N PHE A 617 -48.35 -64.51 48.21
CA PHE A 617 -49.13 -65.02 47.08
C PHE A 617 -49.67 -63.88 46.20
N ALA A 618 -50.16 -62.80 46.79
CA ALA A 618 -50.66 -61.64 46.06
C ALA A 618 -49.54 -60.94 45.28
N THR A 619 -48.35 -60.76 45.88
CA THR A 619 -47.19 -60.18 45.17
C THR A 619 -46.74 -61.08 44.02
N GLN A 620 -46.62 -62.39 44.23
CA GLN A 620 -46.30 -63.34 43.16
C GLN A 620 -47.32 -63.29 42.01
N HIS A 621 -48.61 -63.21 42.32
CA HIS A 621 -49.66 -63.11 41.31
C HIS A 621 -49.61 -61.77 40.54
N ILE A 622 -49.31 -60.65 41.22
CA ILE A 622 -49.08 -59.35 40.56
C ILE A 622 -47.85 -59.42 39.66
N PHE A 623 -46.73 -59.98 40.13
CA PHE A 623 -45.52 -60.17 39.32
C PHE A 623 -45.77 -61.07 38.11
N SER A 624 -46.54 -62.15 38.25
CA SER A 624 -46.93 -63.01 37.13
C SER A 624 -47.77 -62.26 36.09
N LYS A 625 -48.75 -61.46 36.52
CA LYS A 625 -49.57 -60.63 35.62
C LYS A 625 -48.76 -59.54 34.91
N ILE A 626 -47.78 -58.95 35.61
CA ILE A 626 -46.87 -57.96 34.99
C ILE A 626 -46.02 -58.66 33.92
N ASN A 627 -45.48 -59.86 34.22
CA ASN A 627 -44.70 -60.63 33.25
C ASN A 627 -45.51 -61.19 32.07
N GLU A 628 -46.83 -61.37 32.21
CA GLU A 628 -47.73 -61.70 31.08
C GLU A 628 -48.12 -60.48 30.24
N ALA A 629 -48.03 -59.27 30.82
CA ALA A 629 -48.37 -58.01 30.15
C ALA A 629 -47.19 -57.33 29.43
N PHE A 630 -45.95 -57.71 29.78
CA PHE A 630 -44.72 -57.43 29.03
C PHE A 630 -44.44 -58.55 28.03
#